data_AF-A0A9R0W1V9-F1
#
_entry.id   AF-A0A9R0W1V9-F1
#
_cell.length_a   1.000
_cell.length_b   1.000
_cell.length_c   1.000
_cell.angle_alpha   90.00
_cell.angle_beta   90.00
_cell.angle_gamma   90.00
#
_symmetry.space_group_name_H-M   'P 1'
#
loop_
_entity.id
_entity.type
_entity.pdbx_description
1 polymer ?
#
loop_
_entity_poly.entity_id
_entity_poly.type
_entity_poly.pdbx_seq_one_letter_code
_entity_poly.pdbx_strand_id
1 'polypeptide(L)'
;MADLAVGLAKSVVEGALTKAQSAIEEDSKLRQSAQRDLVFITGEFQMMQSFLKLADDERTRNIVVRTWVRQIRELAYDVEDCIEFVLHLDKKSQWWRRLLPPFVSAARQPLDEAIAEIRQLKIRVEDVSSRNARYSLISDSGSKPVVVHQQPPSAARAAMGATAFHMLVEATDITKRQHGDLTQLITKKDGGLQVVSVWGTGGDLGTTSIIRKAYSDPESCQNFACRAWVKLAHPFNPHDFIRGLTAQFYANTCQELHEEALRGVLTRSEATQDDYLKEFVRQVNDVRYLIVLEDLSTMAEWDAIRTFLPDKKNGSWIIVSTQQFEIASLCVGHSYQVLELKQFSADHSVYAFREGSQGDREKAEERPAEQGVSSENILTCKNSAATEWMQEYPIIGRESEMNELRQHTTFARFHSFQVISVWGIAGVGKSALVRNLFCDRILANGLFVKYGWVDVSHPFNLRDFSRSLLLGFHSESLQANETINRGTIRFENPIQECRDLLEHHHCLVVIDDLQSKKEWDLIKAALLPRSSKKSVIIAITSEASIATCCADKEELIFNVKGLQADAASSLFHQEVQRKNPDSSLKDLREEEAAKLHELILKCGGLPQVIVEIAGILAKKTVTLMDTVGSTNDRFMQTLENNPEYDSLQGLFSWMYSYFRSCPDSLKPCIFYMSLFPRDQSPRRRRVVRRWVAEGYSRDSEDNSAEQNGEKFFSNLLDLSIIQHPPQLVTATSGDRRMISCRVNGFIREYIVSRRMEENLVFELEGCCEITTQRTGRHLIIRESWDRDKIVFESMDFSKLRSLTVFGKWRQFFVSESMKLLRVLDLEDSLDVQDADLEKMLKLLRRLKFLSLRGCREIHHLPSSVGDLRQLQTLDIRHTLIVNLPGNIKKLQKLQYIRAGTSIQAQESSTPCLSVPKFCGRHRQFGVMVPRGINKLTTLHTFGVVNIGASGGKAILKELKDLTQLRKLGVSGINRRNSKKFSSAISRHVHLESLSVQLDKGSQSCLSGIVLPLKTLQSFKLHGPVEKLPVLKIDELSMLTKLDLEMTILTEDDIKLIGSLSKLFTLRIKLLQDSKVHFCVKEAGLEVPTYQMVKVLDIGFNSNFEVTFGTNTMRSLELIKAHCCNGSSVKFSGLNNVTELKVLLLKGCCDNALKEELESQLAQHPNEPVLEQEE
;
A
#
# COMPACT_ATOMS: atom_id res chain seq x y z
N MET A 1 -12.63 -10.87 2.56
CA MET A 1 -12.46 -11.64 1.31
C MET A 1 -13.66 -11.49 0.38
N ALA A 2 -14.90 -11.66 0.86
CA ALA A 2 -16.09 -11.43 0.03
C ALA A 2 -16.16 -9.98 -0.54
N ASP A 3 -15.72 -8.98 0.22
CA ASP A 3 -15.76 -7.57 -0.21
C ASP A 3 -14.76 -7.22 -1.32
N LEU A 4 -13.64 -7.96 -1.36
CA LEU A 4 -12.67 -7.87 -2.45
C LEU A 4 -13.27 -8.43 -3.74
N ALA A 5 -13.93 -9.59 -3.64
CA ALA A 5 -14.65 -10.23 -4.76
C ALA A 5 -15.75 -9.32 -5.32
N VAL A 6 -16.51 -8.68 -4.43
CA VAL A 6 -17.55 -7.70 -4.76
C VAL A 6 -16.96 -6.47 -5.42
N GLY A 7 -15.85 -5.93 -4.91
CA GLY A 7 -15.17 -4.79 -5.51
C GLY A 7 -14.66 -5.07 -6.93
N LEU A 8 -14.06 -6.25 -7.14
CA LEU A 8 -13.69 -6.72 -8.48
C LEU A 8 -14.92 -6.87 -9.38
N ALA A 9 -16.02 -7.44 -8.88
CA ALA A 9 -17.27 -7.57 -9.65
C ALA A 9 -17.85 -6.20 -10.03
N LYS A 10 -17.87 -5.22 -9.11
CA LYS A 10 -18.32 -3.83 -9.37
C LYS A 10 -17.55 -3.20 -10.52
N SER A 11 -16.22 -3.25 -10.45
CA SER A 11 -15.33 -2.69 -11.47
C SER A 11 -15.54 -3.31 -12.86
N VAL A 12 -15.71 -4.63 -12.92
CA VAL A 12 -15.90 -5.34 -14.20
C VAL A 12 -17.31 -5.10 -14.77
N VAL A 13 -18.34 -5.09 -13.91
CA VAL A 13 -19.73 -4.80 -14.30
C VAL A 13 -19.86 -3.39 -14.86
N GLU A 14 -19.29 -2.39 -14.17
CA GLU A 14 -19.20 -1.02 -14.67
C GLU A 14 -18.51 -0.99 -16.03
N GLY A 15 -17.40 -1.72 -16.15
CA GLY A 15 -16.67 -1.81 -17.39
C GLY A 15 -17.43 -2.45 -18.55
N ALA A 16 -18.23 -3.49 -18.29
CA ALA A 16 -19.08 -4.12 -19.29
C ALA A 16 -20.22 -3.17 -19.71
N LEU A 17 -20.82 -2.47 -18.73
CA LEU A 17 -21.88 -1.50 -18.95
C LEU A 17 -21.43 -0.35 -19.87
N THR A 18 -20.30 0.30 -19.56
CA THR A 18 -19.77 1.40 -20.38
C THR A 18 -19.49 0.95 -21.82
N LYS A 19 -18.97 -0.27 -21.99
CA LYS A 19 -18.71 -0.82 -23.34
C LYS A 19 -19.99 -1.12 -24.09
N ALA A 20 -21.01 -1.64 -23.43
CA ALA A 20 -22.33 -1.88 -24.04
C ALA A 20 -22.97 -0.55 -24.49
N GLN A 21 -22.93 0.47 -23.64
CA GLN A 21 -23.43 1.82 -23.96
C GLN A 21 -22.69 2.43 -25.15
N SER A 22 -21.35 2.41 -25.12
CA SER A 22 -20.51 2.89 -26.23
C SER A 22 -20.80 2.13 -27.53
N ALA A 23 -21.03 0.80 -27.46
CA ALA A 23 -21.38 0.01 -28.65
C ALA A 23 -22.74 0.40 -29.24
N ILE A 24 -23.73 0.74 -28.39
CA ILE A 24 -25.06 1.19 -28.81
C ILE A 24 -24.97 2.58 -29.47
N GLU A 25 -24.12 3.46 -28.95
CA GLU A 25 -23.94 4.83 -29.44
C GLU A 25 -23.10 4.90 -30.73
N GLU A 26 -22.01 4.14 -30.82
CA GLU A 26 -21.06 4.18 -31.94
C GLU A 26 -21.63 3.57 -33.23
N ASP A 27 -22.54 2.59 -33.13
CA ASP A 27 -22.98 1.81 -34.28
C ASP A 27 -24.51 1.73 -34.46
N SER A 28 -25.06 2.77 -35.09
CA SER A 28 -26.44 2.80 -35.61
C SER A 28 -26.74 1.75 -36.70
N LYS A 29 -25.74 0.95 -37.13
CA LYS A 29 -25.84 -0.09 -38.16
C LYS A 29 -25.70 -1.51 -37.63
N LEU A 30 -25.50 -1.71 -36.33
CA LEU A 30 -25.74 -3.00 -35.68
C LEU A 30 -27.11 -3.52 -36.11
N ARG A 31 -27.23 -4.80 -36.50
CA ARG A 31 -28.55 -5.35 -36.84
C ARG A 31 -29.51 -5.04 -35.69
N GLN A 32 -30.71 -4.56 -35.98
CA GLN A 32 -31.70 -4.16 -34.96
C GLN A 32 -31.89 -5.20 -33.85
N SER A 33 -31.77 -6.50 -34.17
CA SER A 33 -31.80 -7.58 -33.17
C SER A 33 -30.63 -7.52 -32.18
N ALA A 34 -29.39 -7.35 -32.64
CA ALA A 34 -28.21 -7.28 -31.78
C ALA A 34 -28.23 -6.01 -30.92
N GLN A 35 -28.69 -4.89 -31.48
CA GLN A 35 -28.88 -3.65 -30.73
C GLN A 35 -29.92 -3.81 -29.60
N ARG A 36 -31.08 -4.44 -29.89
CA ARG A 36 -32.10 -4.75 -28.87
C ARG A 36 -31.54 -5.67 -27.77
N ASP A 37 -30.78 -6.69 -28.16
CA ASP A 37 -30.18 -7.61 -27.21
C ASP A 37 -29.12 -6.91 -26.32
N LEU A 38 -28.32 -6.00 -26.88
CA LEU A 38 -27.40 -5.16 -26.10
C LEU A 38 -28.10 -4.19 -25.15
N VAL A 39 -29.22 -3.58 -25.56
CA VAL A 39 -30.04 -2.73 -24.68
C VAL A 39 -30.58 -3.54 -23.50
N PHE A 40 -31.06 -4.75 -23.74
CA PHE A 40 -31.51 -5.66 -22.68
C PHE A 40 -30.38 -5.99 -21.71
N ILE A 41 -29.22 -6.42 -22.23
CA ILE A 41 -28.02 -6.71 -21.43
C ILE A 41 -27.65 -5.48 -20.58
N THR A 42 -27.66 -4.29 -21.16
CA THR A 42 -27.36 -3.02 -20.47
C THR A 42 -28.29 -2.81 -19.26
N GLY A 43 -29.60 -3.00 -19.43
CA GLY A 43 -30.57 -2.85 -18.34
C GLY A 43 -30.34 -3.84 -17.19
N GLU A 44 -30.08 -5.11 -17.50
CA GLU A 44 -29.78 -6.12 -16.48
C GLU A 44 -28.49 -5.81 -15.73
N PHE A 45 -27.45 -5.34 -16.43
CA PHE A 45 -26.19 -4.93 -15.80
C PHE A 45 -26.33 -3.71 -14.90
N GLN A 46 -27.23 -2.76 -15.21
CA GLN A 46 -27.56 -1.65 -14.31
C GLN A 46 -28.19 -2.15 -13.00
N MET A 47 -29.10 -3.13 -13.10
CA MET A 47 -29.72 -3.76 -11.93
C MET A 47 -28.69 -4.53 -11.09
N MET A 48 -27.84 -5.33 -11.74
CA MET A 48 -26.74 -6.04 -11.07
C MET A 48 -25.74 -5.09 -10.40
N GLN A 49 -25.40 -3.96 -11.05
CA GLN A 49 -24.53 -2.95 -10.45
C GLN A 49 -25.16 -2.33 -9.21
N SER A 50 -26.47 -2.04 -9.25
CA SER A 50 -27.23 -1.49 -8.14
C SER A 50 -27.27 -2.47 -6.96
N PHE A 51 -27.46 -3.76 -7.23
CA PHE A 51 -27.35 -4.80 -6.22
C PHE A 51 -25.95 -4.84 -5.57
N LEU A 52 -24.89 -4.85 -6.37
CA LEU A 52 -23.52 -4.89 -5.85
C LEU A 52 -23.21 -3.66 -4.99
N LYS A 53 -23.76 -2.48 -5.30
CA LYS A 53 -23.62 -1.26 -4.49
C LYS A 53 -24.31 -1.39 -3.12
N LEU A 54 -25.41 -2.13 -3.03
CA LEU A 54 -26.19 -2.34 -1.81
C LEU A 54 -25.80 -3.60 -1.01
N ALA A 55 -24.87 -4.41 -1.51
CA ALA A 55 -24.38 -5.59 -0.81
C ALA A 55 -23.45 -5.17 0.35
N ASP A 56 -23.98 -5.21 1.57
CA ASP A 56 -23.24 -4.95 2.82
C ASP A 56 -22.59 -6.22 3.40
N ASP A 57 -21.64 -6.06 4.34
CA ASP A 57 -20.77 -7.10 4.90
C ASP A 57 -21.52 -8.35 5.41
N GLU A 58 -22.71 -8.15 5.97
CA GLU A 58 -23.51 -9.23 6.54
C GLU A 58 -24.16 -10.09 5.44
N ARG A 59 -24.49 -9.49 4.29
CA ARG A 59 -25.03 -10.19 3.11
C ARG A 59 -23.96 -10.91 2.31
N THR A 60 -22.73 -10.41 2.26
CA THR A 60 -21.63 -11.01 1.47
C THR A 60 -21.02 -12.25 2.14
N ARG A 61 -21.24 -12.44 3.45
CA ARG A 61 -20.96 -13.70 4.16
C ARG A 61 -21.85 -14.85 3.70
N ASN A 62 -23.00 -14.56 3.08
CA ASN A 62 -23.87 -15.59 2.53
C ASN A 62 -23.24 -16.25 1.29
N ILE A 63 -23.08 -17.58 1.33
CA ILE A 63 -22.47 -18.39 0.26
C ILE A 63 -23.24 -18.24 -1.07
N VAL A 64 -24.56 -18.07 -1.03
CA VAL A 64 -25.40 -17.85 -2.22
C VAL A 64 -25.10 -16.51 -2.86
N VAL A 65 -25.01 -15.44 -2.06
CA VAL A 65 -24.65 -14.09 -2.53
C VAL A 65 -23.23 -14.10 -3.11
N ARG A 66 -22.27 -14.72 -2.42
CA ARG A 66 -20.89 -14.87 -2.92
C ARG A 66 -20.83 -15.61 -4.26
N THR A 67 -21.63 -16.66 -4.40
CA THR A 67 -21.76 -17.43 -5.65
C THR A 67 -22.36 -16.58 -6.76
N TRP A 68 -23.37 -15.77 -6.46
CA TRP A 68 -24.00 -14.90 -7.44
C TRP A 68 -23.08 -13.75 -7.87
N VAL A 69 -22.36 -13.10 -6.94
CA VAL A 69 -21.33 -12.09 -7.24
C VAL A 69 -20.28 -12.65 -8.21
N ARG A 70 -19.83 -13.89 -7.98
CA ARG A 70 -18.91 -14.59 -8.88
C ARG A 70 -19.51 -14.80 -10.28
N GLN A 71 -20.78 -15.21 -10.37
CA GLN A 71 -21.47 -15.39 -11.65
C GLN A 71 -21.67 -14.07 -12.41
N ILE A 72 -22.07 -13.01 -11.72
CA ILE A 72 -22.19 -11.65 -12.29
C ILE A 72 -20.84 -11.22 -12.86
N ARG A 73 -19.76 -11.40 -12.10
CA ARG A 73 -18.41 -11.04 -12.55
C ARG A 73 -18.01 -11.80 -13.81
N GLU A 74 -18.18 -13.12 -13.84
CA GLU A 74 -17.86 -13.94 -15.01
C GLU A 74 -18.70 -13.55 -16.24
N LEU A 75 -19.99 -13.29 -16.03
CA LEU A 75 -20.90 -12.79 -17.07
C LEU A 75 -20.47 -11.42 -17.59
N ALA A 76 -20.06 -10.51 -16.72
CA ALA A 76 -19.55 -9.18 -17.06
C ALA A 76 -18.33 -9.27 -17.97
N TYR A 77 -17.41 -10.17 -17.65
CA TYR A 77 -16.25 -10.41 -18.48
C TYR A 77 -16.59 -10.95 -19.86
N ASP A 78 -17.53 -11.90 -19.95
CA ASP A 78 -17.92 -12.49 -21.24
C ASP A 78 -18.65 -11.47 -22.13
N VAL A 79 -19.50 -10.63 -21.53
CA VAL A 79 -20.16 -9.50 -22.22
C VAL A 79 -19.13 -8.51 -22.73
N GLU A 80 -18.17 -8.11 -21.88
CA GLU A 80 -17.07 -7.25 -22.27
C GLU A 80 -16.27 -7.83 -23.45
N ASP A 81 -15.93 -9.12 -23.40
CA ASP A 81 -15.14 -9.80 -24.44
C ASP A 81 -15.89 -9.95 -25.76
N CYS A 82 -17.19 -10.19 -25.71
CA CYS A 82 -18.02 -10.32 -26.90
C CYS A 82 -18.25 -8.98 -27.59
N ILE A 83 -18.67 -7.94 -26.84
CA ILE A 83 -18.89 -6.60 -27.39
C ILE A 83 -17.63 -6.08 -28.08
N GLU A 84 -16.48 -6.26 -27.43
CA GLU A 84 -15.21 -5.82 -27.98
C GLU A 84 -14.82 -6.56 -29.28
N PHE A 85 -15.21 -7.83 -29.40
CA PHE A 85 -15.06 -8.62 -30.62
C PHE A 85 -16.03 -8.19 -31.72
N VAL A 86 -17.29 -7.91 -31.38
CA VAL A 86 -18.32 -7.49 -32.34
C VAL A 86 -17.98 -6.15 -32.97
N LEU A 87 -17.65 -5.14 -32.16
CA LEU A 87 -17.20 -3.81 -32.61
C LEU A 87 -15.96 -3.89 -33.51
N HIS A 88 -15.20 -4.99 -33.43
CA HIS A 88 -13.99 -5.17 -34.21
C HIS A 88 -14.23 -5.65 -35.65
N LEU A 89 -15.24 -6.49 -35.83
CA LEU A 89 -15.50 -7.18 -37.09
C LEU A 89 -16.19 -6.26 -38.11
N ASP A 90 -16.83 -5.17 -37.66
CA ASP A 90 -17.46 -4.21 -38.55
C ASP A 90 -16.50 -3.06 -38.93
N LYS A 91 -16.10 -3.03 -40.20
CA LYS A 91 -15.64 -1.80 -40.85
C LYS A 91 -16.57 -1.48 -42.02
N LYS A 92 -16.92 -0.20 -42.10
CA LYS A 92 -17.78 0.54 -43.07
C LYS A 92 -17.64 0.24 -44.58
N SER A 93 -17.04 -0.84 -45.07
CA SER A 93 -16.80 -1.03 -46.51
C SER A 93 -16.89 -2.46 -47.07
N GLN A 94 -17.70 -3.38 -46.52
CA GLN A 94 -17.91 -4.71 -47.13
C GLN A 94 -19.35 -5.05 -47.53
N TRP A 95 -20.30 -4.13 -47.34
CA TRP A 95 -21.71 -4.37 -47.70
C TRP A 95 -21.94 -4.71 -49.18
N TRP A 96 -21.15 -4.15 -50.09
CA TRP A 96 -21.25 -4.36 -51.54
C TRP A 96 -20.79 -5.76 -52.02
N ARG A 97 -20.01 -6.50 -51.22
CA ARG A 97 -19.71 -7.93 -51.52
C ARG A 97 -20.91 -8.86 -51.33
N ARG A 98 -22.03 -8.34 -50.79
CA ARG A 98 -23.28 -9.08 -50.55
C ARG A 98 -24.24 -9.09 -51.73
N LEU A 99 -23.89 -8.47 -52.86
CA LEU A 99 -24.69 -8.44 -54.09
C LEU A 99 -24.28 -9.49 -55.13
N LEU A 100 -23.30 -10.36 -54.83
CA LEU A 100 -22.87 -11.42 -55.74
C LEU A 100 -23.58 -12.76 -55.41
N PRO A 101 -24.10 -13.49 -56.42
CA PRO A 101 -24.86 -14.74 -56.20
C PRO A 101 -24.01 -15.86 -55.59
N PRO A 102 -24.62 -16.80 -54.84
CA PRO A 102 -23.93 -17.82 -54.07
C PRO A 102 -23.58 -19.04 -54.94
N PHE A 103 -22.37 -19.08 -55.49
CA PHE A 103 -21.71 -20.32 -55.87
C PHE A 103 -20.36 -20.36 -55.17
N VAL A 104 -20.32 -21.06 -54.04
CA VAL A 104 -19.20 -21.61 -53.24
C VAL A 104 -19.64 -21.55 -51.78
N SER A 105 -19.53 -22.68 -51.08
CA SER A 105 -19.77 -22.86 -49.65
C SER A 105 -19.04 -21.80 -48.82
N ALA A 106 -19.70 -20.70 -48.52
CA ALA A 106 -19.15 -19.64 -47.70
C ALA A 106 -19.19 -20.07 -46.23
N ALA A 107 -18.01 -20.19 -45.60
CA ALA A 107 -17.88 -20.20 -44.16
C ALA A 107 -18.74 -19.06 -43.55
N ARG A 108 -19.45 -19.33 -42.44
CA ARG A 108 -20.28 -18.34 -41.75
C ARG A 108 -19.47 -17.04 -41.57
N GLN A 109 -20.05 -15.90 -41.96
CA GLN A 109 -19.35 -14.62 -41.85
C GLN A 109 -19.10 -14.29 -40.37
N PRO A 110 -17.94 -13.71 -40.01
CA PRO A 110 -17.61 -13.36 -38.63
C PRO A 110 -18.68 -12.53 -37.90
N LEU A 111 -19.43 -11.71 -38.63
CA LEU A 111 -20.51 -10.89 -38.07
C LEU A 111 -21.73 -11.73 -37.64
N ASP A 112 -22.07 -12.79 -38.35
CA ASP A 112 -23.19 -13.68 -37.97
C ASP A 112 -22.82 -14.51 -36.72
N GLU A 113 -21.54 -14.88 -36.59
CA GLU A 113 -20.99 -15.50 -35.38
C GLU A 113 -21.04 -14.53 -34.19
N ALA A 114 -20.62 -13.28 -34.38
CA ALA A 114 -20.68 -12.24 -33.36
C ALA A 114 -22.12 -11.94 -32.87
N ILE A 115 -23.09 -11.90 -33.78
CA ILE A 115 -24.51 -11.73 -33.42
C ILE A 115 -25.05 -12.95 -32.66
N ALA A 116 -24.63 -14.16 -33.04
CA ALA A 116 -24.99 -15.37 -32.32
C ALA A 116 -24.39 -15.37 -30.90
N GLU A 117 -23.15 -14.91 -30.72
CA GLU A 117 -22.54 -14.74 -29.39
C GLU A 117 -23.29 -13.72 -28.53
N ILE A 118 -23.67 -12.55 -29.07
CA ILE A 118 -24.49 -11.56 -28.34
C ILE A 118 -25.82 -12.17 -27.90
N ARG A 119 -26.49 -12.92 -28.77
CA ARG A 119 -27.75 -13.59 -28.44
C ARG A 119 -27.56 -14.65 -27.35
N GLN A 120 -26.46 -15.41 -27.41
CA GLN A 120 -26.13 -16.38 -26.37
C GLN A 120 -25.84 -15.69 -25.02
N LEU A 121 -25.18 -14.54 -25.03
CA LEU A 121 -24.96 -13.76 -23.82
C LEU A 121 -26.25 -13.26 -23.21
N LYS A 122 -27.19 -12.74 -24.01
CA LYS A 122 -28.51 -12.35 -23.52
C LYS A 122 -29.20 -13.49 -22.77
N ILE A 123 -29.24 -14.69 -23.35
CA ILE A 123 -29.83 -15.89 -22.71
C ILE A 123 -29.12 -16.19 -21.37
N ARG A 124 -27.80 -16.05 -21.32
CA ARG A 124 -27.03 -16.26 -20.08
C ARG A 124 -27.32 -15.19 -19.03
N VAL A 125 -27.51 -13.93 -19.43
CA VAL A 125 -27.92 -12.83 -18.55
C VAL A 125 -29.29 -13.12 -17.96
N GLU A 126 -30.26 -13.48 -18.80
CA GLU A 126 -31.63 -13.88 -18.38
C GLU A 126 -31.60 -15.03 -17.38
N ASP A 127 -30.79 -16.06 -17.62
CA ASP A 127 -30.67 -17.22 -16.73
C ASP A 127 -29.99 -16.89 -15.39
N VAL A 128 -28.96 -16.02 -15.37
CA VAL A 128 -28.36 -15.54 -14.11
C VAL A 128 -29.36 -14.72 -13.31
N SER A 129 -30.12 -13.84 -13.96
CA SER A 129 -31.17 -13.02 -13.33
C SER A 129 -32.30 -13.89 -12.77
N SER A 130 -32.77 -14.86 -13.57
CA SER A 130 -33.82 -15.82 -13.17
C SER A 130 -33.38 -16.74 -12.03
N ARG A 131 -32.12 -17.19 -12.02
CA ARG A 131 -31.56 -17.94 -10.88
C ARG A 131 -31.54 -17.10 -9.62
N ASN A 132 -31.12 -15.85 -9.69
CA ASN A 132 -31.14 -14.98 -8.52
C ASN A 132 -32.56 -14.82 -7.96
N ALA A 133 -33.55 -14.56 -8.81
CA ALA A 133 -34.95 -14.47 -8.38
C ALA A 133 -35.44 -15.75 -7.67
N ARG A 134 -35.04 -16.93 -8.16
CA ARG A 134 -35.39 -18.23 -7.54
C ARG A 134 -34.71 -18.45 -6.19
N TYR A 135 -33.44 -18.08 -6.05
CA TYR A 135 -32.65 -18.37 -4.84
C TYR A 135 -32.65 -17.22 -3.82
N SER A 136 -33.10 -16.01 -4.20
CA SER A 136 -33.32 -14.89 -3.27
C SER A 136 -34.35 -15.24 -2.19
N LEU A 137 -35.30 -16.14 -2.50
CA LEU A 137 -36.29 -16.66 -1.55
C LEU A 137 -35.67 -17.55 -0.46
N ILE A 138 -34.49 -18.14 -0.71
CA ILE A 138 -33.74 -18.94 0.27
C ILE A 138 -32.89 -18.02 1.16
N SER A 139 -32.38 -16.90 0.64
CA SER A 139 -31.62 -15.94 1.45
C SER A 139 -32.47 -15.16 2.46
N ASP A 140 -33.77 -14.99 2.22
CA ASP A 140 -34.69 -14.33 3.15
C ASP A 140 -35.30 -15.29 4.19
N SER A 141 -35.13 -16.61 4.02
CA SER A 141 -35.71 -17.65 4.91
C SER A 141 -35.04 -17.79 6.29
N GLY A 142 -34.05 -16.95 6.61
CA GLY A 142 -33.56 -16.75 7.98
C GLY A 142 -34.46 -15.84 8.84
N SER A 143 -35.49 -15.23 8.27
CA SER A 143 -36.44 -14.41 9.00
C SER A 143 -37.65 -15.25 9.48
N LYS A 144 -37.77 -15.42 10.80
CA LYS A 144 -38.96 -15.99 11.45
C LYS A 144 -40.21 -15.16 11.06
N PRO A 145 -41.42 -15.77 11.03
CA PRO A 145 -42.62 -15.08 10.59
C PRO A 145 -42.97 -13.94 11.55
N VAL A 146 -43.49 -12.87 10.96
CA VAL A 146 -43.89 -11.62 11.60
C VAL A 146 -44.85 -11.90 12.75
N VAL A 147 -44.36 -11.71 13.99
CA VAL A 147 -45.16 -11.26 15.12
C VAL A 147 -44.43 -10.05 15.70
N VAL A 148 -45.13 -8.93 15.70
CA VAL A 148 -44.67 -7.62 16.16
C VAL A 148 -44.31 -7.71 17.65
N HIS A 149 -43.02 -7.68 17.98
CA HIS A 149 -42.50 -7.10 19.23
C HIS A 149 -41.00 -6.73 19.07
N GLN A 150 -40.62 -5.64 19.74
CA GLN A 150 -39.36 -4.91 19.58
C GLN A 150 -38.16 -5.57 20.31
N GLN A 151 -36.95 -5.33 19.74
CA GLN A 151 -35.55 -5.50 20.25
C GLN A 151 -34.90 -6.91 20.26
N PRO A 152 -33.53 -7.06 20.28
CA PRO A 152 -32.37 -6.16 20.00
C PRO A 152 -31.28 -6.77 19.05
N PRO A 153 -30.14 -6.10 18.73
CA PRO A 153 -29.14 -6.54 17.72
C PRO A 153 -28.13 -7.58 18.26
N SER A 154 -27.84 -8.63 17.48
CA SER A 154 -26.99 -9.77 17.86
C SER A 154 -25.59 -9.83 17.21
N ALA A 155 -25.11 -8.76 16.57
CA ALA A 155 -23.77 -8.75 15.95
C ALA A 155 -22.62 -8.32 16.90
N ALA A 156 -22.93 -7.69 18.04
CA ALA A 156 -21.92 -7.26 19.01
C ALA A 156 -21.34 -8.40 19.87
N ARG A 157 -22.04 -9.54 19.96
CA ARG A 157 -21.77 -10.56 20.98
C ARG A 157 -20.55 -11.45 20.69
N ALA A 158 -20.22 -11.67 19.42
CA ALA A 158 -19.10 -12.53 19.02
C ALA A 158 -17.75 -11.78 18.99
N ALA A 159 -17.75 -10.48 18.73
CA ALA A 159 -16.53 -9.65 18.78
C ALA A 159 -16.14 -9.31 20.23
N MET A 160 -17.12 -9.01 21.09
CA MET A 160 -16.91 -8.75 22.53
C MET A 160 -16.34 -9.98 23.25
N GLY A 161 -16.73 -11.19 22.85
CA GLY A 161 -16.27 -12.43 23.49
C GLY A 161 -14.76 -12.68 23.36
N ALA A 162 -14.14 -12.31 22.23
CA ALA A 162 -12.70 -12.48 22.03
C ALA A 162 -11.87 -11.41 22.76
N THR A 163 -12.35 -10.17 22.80
CA THR A 163 -11.69 -9.06 23.49
C THR A 163 -11.77 -9.18 25.02
N ALA A 164 -12.94 -9.58 25.54
CA ALA A 164 -13.14 -9.83 26.96
C ALA A 164 -12.32 -11.03 27.48
N PHE A 165 -12.14 -12.08 26.66
CA PHE A 165 -11.32 -13.23 27.01
C PHE A 165 -9.84 -12.86 27.13
N HIS A 166 -9.32 -11.98 26.26
CA HIS A 166 -7.93 -11.51 26.31
C HIS A 166 -7.66 -10.64 27.54
N MET A 167 -8.59 -9.74 27.90
CA MET A 167 -8.50 -8.94 29.13
C MET A 167 -8.59 -9.80 30.40
N LEU A 168 -9.30 -10.93 30.35
CA LEU A 168 -9.43 -11.86 31.47
C LEU A 168 -8.17 -12.72 31.64
N VAL A 169 -7.55 -13.16 30.55
CA VAL A 169 -6.24 -13.83 30.57
C VAL A 169 -5.19 -12.93 31.25
N GLU A 170 -5.15 -11.66 30.86
CA GLU A 170 -4.25 -10.64 31.40
C GLU A 170 -4.52 -10.36 32.89
N ALA A 171 -5.80 -10.27 33.31
CA ALA A 171 -6.17 -10.12 34.72
C ALA A 171 -5.89 -11.38 35.57
N THR A 172 -6.02 -12.58 34.99
CA THR A 172 -5.75 -13.86 35.70
C THR A 172 -4.27 -14.18 35.86
N ASP A 173 -3.39 -13.63 35.02
CA ASP A 173 -1.93 -13.77 35.17
C ASP A 173 -1.39 -12.93 36.34
N ILE A 174 -2.11 -11.88 36.74
CA ILE A 174 -1.74 -10.96 37.83
C ILE A 174 -2.11 -11.53 39.21
N THR A 175 -3.04 -12.48 39.31
CA THR A 175 -3.50 -13.05 40.58
C THR A 175 -3.62 -14.57 40.51
N LYS A 176 -2.80 -15.30 41.29
CA LYS A 176 -2.88 -16.77 41.46
C LYS A 176 -4.34 -17.20 41.64
N ARG A 177 -4.83 -18.11 40.77
CA ARG A 177 -6.20 -18.65 40.74
C ARG A 177 -6.73 -18.99 42.15
N GLN A 178 -7.61 -18.14 42.68
CA GLN A 178 -8.39 -18.45 43.88
C GLN A 178 -9.77 -18.95 43.46
N HIS A 179 -10.12 -20.18 43.86
CA HIS A 179 -11.48 -20.68 43.79
C HIS A 179 -12.24 -20.19 45.03
N GLY A 180 -13.43 -19.60 44.83
CA GLY A 180 -14.23 -19.06 45.94
C GLY A 180 -15.72 -19.36 45.81
N ASP A 181 -16.42 -19.51 46.95
CA ASP A 181 -17.88 -19.55 46.99
C ASP A 181 -18.42 -18.14 47.31
N LEU A 182 -19.44 -17.71 46.56
CA LEU A 182 -20.05 -16.38 46.72
C LEU A 182 -20.68 -16.21 48.12
N THR A 183 -21.15 -17.29 48.75
CA THR A 183 -21.67 -17.27 50.13
C THR A 183 -20.58 -16.91 51.15
N GLN A 184 -19.35 -17.42 51.00
CA GLN A 184 -18.23 -17.13 51.89
C GLN A 184 -17.69 -15.69 51.73
N LEU A 185 -17.95 -15.06 50.58
CA LEU A 185 -17.60 -13.66 50.34
C LEU A 185 -18.51 -12.72 51.13
N ILE A 186 -19.81 -13.02 51.22
CA ILE A 186 -20.87 -12.15 51.76
C ILE A 186 -20.93 -12.15 53.31
N THR A 187 -20.14 -12.98 54.00
CA THR A 187 -20.15 -13.11 55.47
C THR A 187 -19.11 -12.25 56.20
N LYS A 188 -18.18 -11.59 55.49
CA LYS A 188 -17.20 -10.70 56.12
C LYS A 188 -17.85 -9.39 56.61
N LYS A 189 -17.69 -9.07 57.89
CA LYS A 189 -18.08 -7.78 58.49
C LYS A 189 -17.05 -6.69 58.13
N ASP A 190 -17.07 -6.24 56.88
CA ASP A 190 -16.37 -5.01 56.49
C ASP A 190 -17.25 -3.79 56.78
N GLY A 191 -16.63 -2.70 57.26
CA GLY A 191 -17.32 -1.51 57.73
C GLY A 191 -17.79 -0.55 56.63
N GLY A 192 -17.82 -0.93 55.35
CA GLY A 192 -18.20 -0.08 54.21
C GLY A 192 -19.16 -0.79 53.25
N LEU A 193 -19.81 -0.05 52.35
CA LEU A 193 -20.62 -0.60 51.26
C LEU A 193 -19.73 -1.43 50.33
N GLN A 194 -20.03 -2.72 50.18
CA GLN A 194 -19.29 -3.63 49.31
C GLN A 194 -20.05 -3.90 48.02
N VAL A 195 -19.35 -3.85 46.88
CA VAL A 195 -19.90 -4.18 45.56
C VAL A 195 -19.18 -5.40 45.01
N VAL A 196 -19.94 -6.40 44.58
CA VAL A 196 -19.43 -7.57 43.85
C VAL A 196 -20.18 -7.68 42.54
N SER A 197 -19.46 -7.76 41.43
CA SER A 197 -20.07 -8.04 40.13
C SER A 197 -19.83 -9.50 39.73
N VAL A 198 -20.78 -10.11 39.05
CA VAL A 198 -20.73 -11.49 38.60
C VAL A 198 -20.98 -11.55 37.10
N TRP A 199 -20.12 -12.25 36.37
CA TRP A 199 -20.12 -12.35 34.92
C TRP A 199 -19.85 -13.80 34.48
N GLY A 200 -20.51 -14.25 33.41
CA GLY A 200 -20.36 -15.61 32.86
C GLY A 200 -20.04 -15.60 31.37
N THR A 201 -19.07 -16.42 30.94
CA THR A 201 -18.58 -16.45 29.55
C THR A 201 -19.61 -16.96 28.54
N GLY A 202 -20.58 -17.78 28.95
CA GLY A 202 -21.66 -18.29 28.08
C GLY A 202 -23.07 -17.72 28.37
N GLY A 203 -23.16 -16.51 28.90
CA GLY A 203 -24.45 -15.83 29.17
C GLY A 203 -24.93 -15.94 30.62
N ASP A 204 -26.25 -15.87 30.84
CA ASP A 204 -26.89 -15.91 32.17
C ASP A 204 -26.95 -17.31 32.79
N LEU A 205 -26.68 -18.36 31.99
CA LEU A 205 -26.65 -19.75 32.45
C LEU A 205 -25.61 -19.93 33.58
N GLY A 206 -26.09 -20.15 34.79
CA GLY A 206 -25.26 -20.42 35.98
C GLY A 206 -25.08 -19.21 36.91
N THR A 207 -24.96 -17.99 36.37
CA THR A 207 -24.77 -16.74 37.14
C THR A 207 -25.92 -16.49 38.11
N THR A 208 -27.17 -16.50 37.62
CA THR A 208 -28.37 -16.32 38.44
C THR A 208 -28.52 -17.42 39.49
N SER A 209 -28.10 -18.65 39.19
CA SER A 209 -28.15 -19.77 40.14
C SER A 209 -27.17 -19.60 41.31
N ILE A 210 -25.93 -19.16 41.01
CA ILE A 210 -24.91 -18.90 42.03
C ILE A 210 -25.33 -17.73 42.93
N ILE A 211 -25.81 -16.64 42.33
CA ILE A 211 -26.33 -15.50 43.09
C ILE A 211 -27.56 -15.91 43.93
N ARG A 212 -28.44 -16.78 43.41
CA ARG A 212 -29.62 -17.27 44.15
C ARG A 212 -29.26 -18.13 45.35
N LYS A 213 -28.24 -18.97 45.23
CA LYS A 213 -27.67 -19.73 46.35
C LYS A 213 -27.14 -18.79 47.43
N ALA A 214 -26.42 -17.73 47.05
CA ALA A 214 -25.88 -16.74 47.97
C ALA A 214 -26.96 -15.87 48.64
N TYR A 215 -27.95 -15.41 47.87
CA TYR A 215 -29.05 -14.57 48.37
C TYR A 215 -29.97 -15.32 49.34
N SER A 216 -30.19 -16.62 49.11
CA SER A 216 -31.09 -17.47 49.90
C SER A 216 -30.38 -18.20 51.04
N ASP A 217 -29.08 -17.95 51.23
CA ASP A 217 -28.28 -18.58 52.28
C ASP A 217 -28.80 -18.18 53.69
N PRO A 218 -28.95 -19.12 54.64
CA PRO A 218 -29.49 -18.83 55.96
C PRO A 218 -28.72 -17.76 56.75
N GLU A 219 -27.38 -17.70 56.63
CA GLU A 219 -26.59 -16.66 57.28
C GLU A 219 -26.80 -15.29 56.61
N SER A 220 -26.91 -15.26 55.28
CA SER A 220 -27.25 -14.03 54.54
C SER A 220 -28.67 -13.55 54.88
N CYS A 221 -29.62 -14.45 55.10
CA CYS A 221 -30.97 -14.10 55.57
C CYS A 221 -30.98 -13.47 56.97
N GLN A 222 -30.07 -13.88 57.85
CA GLN A 222 -29.95 -13.36 59.21
C GLN A 222 -29.12 -12.06 59.28
N ASN A 223 -28.11 -11.91 58.41
CA ASN A 223 -27.14 -10.81 58.45
C ASN A 223 -27.62 -9.52 57.77
N PHE A 224 -28.62 -9.59 56.89
CA PHE A 224 -29.15 -8.46 56.14
C PHE A 224 -30.65 -8.30 56.41
N ALA A 225 -31.00 -7.28 57.20
CA ALA A 225 -32.39 -7.03 57.60
C ALA A 225 -33.26 -6.51 56.45
N CYS A 226 -32.66 -5.94 55.40
CA CYS A 226 -33.35 -5.60 54.16
C CYS A 226 -32.71 -6.34 52.98
N ARG A 227 -33.50 -7.09 52.19
CA ARG A 227 -33.01 -7.81 51.02
C ARG A 227 -33.91 -7.58 49.82
N ALA A 228 -33.31 -7.31 48.67
CA ALA A 228 -34.03 -7.17 47.42
C ALA A 228 -33.27 -7.76 46.25
N TRP A 229 -34.02 -8.28 45.30
CA TRP A 229 -33.55 -8.77 44.02
C TRP A 229 -34.33 -8.10 42.90
N VAL A 230 -33.67 -7.19 42.18
CA VAL A 230 -34.32 -6.39 41.14
C VAL A 230 -33.67 -6.66 39.80
N LYS A 231 -34.48 -7.11 38.85
CA LYS A 231 -34.13 -7.13 37.43
C LYS A 231 -34.39 -5.74 36.84
N LEU A 232 -33.37 -5.12 36.27
CA LEU A 232 -33.48 -3.77 35.72
C LEU A 232 -34.30 -3.77 34.43
N ALA A 233 -35.27 -2.86 34.34
CA ALA A 233 -36.05 -2.64 33.13
C ALA A 233 -35.34 -1.64 32.20
N HIS A 234 -35.45 -1.85 30.89
CA HIS A 234 -34.82 -1.03 29.86
C HIS A 234 -35.89 -0.36 28.99
N PRO A 235 -35.98 0.98 28.94
CA PRO A 235 -35.10 1.98 29.57
C PRO A 235 -35.27 2.08 31.10
N PHE A 236 -34.17 2.38 31.80
CA PHE A 236 -34.13 2.49 33.27
C PHE A 236 -35.05 3.60 33.80
N ASN A 237 -35.97 3.23 34.69
CA ASN A 237 -36.85 4.14 35.40
C ASN A 237 -36.52 4.13 36.91
N PRO A 238 -35.93 5.21 37.46
CA PRO A 238 -35.58 5.30 38.88
C PRO A 238 -36.77 5.11 39.82
N HIS A 239 -37.98 5.45 39.38
CA HIS A 239 -39.18 5.38 40.22
C HIS A 239 -39.72 3.96 40.38
N ASP A 240 -39.72 3.19 39.28
CA ASP A 240 -40.07 1.77 39.32
C ASP A 240 -39.03 0.97 40.10
N PHE A 241 -37.76 1.36 39.97
CA PHE A 241 -36.64 0.80 40.70
C PHE A 241 -36.77 0.98 42.22
N ILE A 242 -36.95 2.21 42.70
CA ILE A 242 -37.12 2.51 44.13
C ILE A 242 -38.36 1.80 44.69
N ARG A 243 -39.50 1.89 43.99
CA ARG A 243 -40.73 1.20 44.40
C ARG A 243 -40.56 -0.30 44.51
N GLY A 244 -39.84 -0.91 43.55
CA GLY A 244 -39.53 -2.34 43.55
C GLY A 244 -38.64 -2.74 44.73
N LEU A 245 -37.63 -1.93 45.07
CA LEU A 245 -36.77 -2.17 46.23
C LEU A 245 -37.54 -2.05 47.55
N THR A 246 -38.32 -0.98 47.75
CA THR A 246 -39.09 -0.79 48.99
C THR A 246 -40.10 -1.92 49.21
N ALA A 247 -40.77 -2.39 48.16
CA ALA A 247 -41.70 -3.52 48.24
C ALA A 247 -41.00 -4.82 48.65
N GLN A 248 -39.80 -5.08 48.13
CA GLN A 248 -39.04 -6.29 48.45
C GLN A 248 -38.34 -6.23 49.80
N PHE A 249 -37.84 -5.07 50.21
CA PHE A 249 -37.33 -4.86 51.56
C PHE A 249 -38.40 -5.21 52.59
N TYR A 250 -39.63 -4.73 52.40
CA TYR A 250 -40.75 -5.10 53.27
C TYR A 250 -41.06 -6.60 53.25
N ALA A 251 -41.18 -7.21 52.06
CA ALA A 251 -41.50 -8.63 51.93
C ALA A 251 -40.46 -9.57 52.57
N ASN A 252 -39.21 -9.10 52.69
CA ASN A 252 -38.07 -9.91 53.15
C ASN A 252 -37.56 -9.55 54.56
N THR A 253 -38.21 -8.62 55.27
CA THR A 253 -37.81 -8.23 56.64
C THR A 253 -38.34 -9.24 57.66
N CYS A 254 -37.46 -9.98 58.34
CA CYS A 254 -37.81 -10.88 59.44
C CYS A 254 -37.79 -10.13 60.79
N GLN A 255 -38.84 -9.39 61.15
CA GLN A 255 -39.08 -8.95 62.52
C GLN A 255 -40.53 -8.49 62.73
N GLU A 256 -41.24 -9.10 63.69
CA GLU A 256 -42.62 -8.79 64.12
C GLU A 256 -42.76 -7.45 64.88
N LEU A 257 -41.93 -6.45 64.59
CA LEU A 257 -41.91 -5.18 65.34
C LEU A 257 -41.89 -3.97 64.40
N HIS A 258 -42.97 -3.75 63.64
CA HIS A 258 -43.54 -2.44 63.32
C HIS A 258 -44.74 -2.58 62.36
N GLU A 259 -45.84 -3.19 62.81
CA GLU A 259 -47.06 -3.32 61.98
C GLU A 259 -47.89 -2.03 61.84
N GLU A 260 -47.67 -1.00 62.67
CA GLU A 260 -48.59 0.16 62.74
C GLU A 260 -48.18 1.40 61.92
N ALA A 261 -46.89 1.64 61.66
CA ALA A 261 -46.45 2.83 60.92
C ALA A 261 -46.54 2.67 59.39
N LEU A 262 -46.30 1.46 58.86
CA LEU A 262 -46.16 1.24 57.41
C LEU A 262 -47.45 0.82 56.70
N ARG A 263 -48.48 0.36 57.43
CA ARG A 263 -49.82 0.14 56.88
C ARG A 263 -50.36 1.44 56.27
N GLY A 264 -49.96 2.61 56.79
CA GLY A 264 -50.37 3.93 56.29
C GLY A 264 -49.79 4.33 54.93
N VAL A 265 -48.62 3.84 54.51
CA VAL A 265 -48.00 4.21 53.21
C VAL A 265 -48.40 3.25 52.09
N LEU A 266 -48.51 1.95 52.39
CA LEU A 266 -48.87 0.93 51.39
C LEU A 266 -50.39 0.82 51.13
N THR A 267 -51.26 1.29 52.05
CA THR A 267 -52.73 1.28 51.85
C THR A 267 -53.34 2.65 51.48
N ARG A 268 -52.55 3.74 51.45
CA ARG A 268 -53.03 5.01 50.92
C ARG A 268 -53.14 4.92 49.40
N SER A 269 -54.36 5.01 48.90
CA SER A 269 -54.67 5.19 47.48
C SER A 269 -54.06 6.50 46.88
N GLU A 270 -53.37 7.31 47.69
CA GLU A 270 -52.73 8.60 47.36
C GLU A 270 -51.32 8.73 47.98
N ALA A 271 -50.54 7.65 48.08
CA ALA A 271 -49.13 7.79 48.47
C ALA A 271 -48.35 8.54 47.38
N THR A 272 -47.71 9.66 47.73
CA THR A 272 -46.93 10.44 46.75
C THR A 272 -45.56 9.79 46.52
N GLN A 273 -44.98 10.05 45.35
CA GLN A 273 -43.66 9.55 44.96
C GLN A 273 -42.55 9.92 45.97
N ASP A 274 -42.70 11.06 46.65
CA ASP A 274 -41.79 11.54 47.68
C ASP A 274 -41.87 10.71 48.97
N ASP A 275 -43.04 10.15 49.29
CA ASP A 275 -43.24 9.30 50.47
C ASP A 275 -42.50 7.95 50.33
N TYR A 276 -42.53 7.34 49.14
CA TYR A 276 -41.76 6.12 48.84
C TYR A 276 -40.25 6.37 48.88
N LEU A 277 -39.81 7.52 48.37
CA LEU A 277 -38.40 7.87 48.33
C LEU A 277 -37.85 8.17 49.73
N LYS A 278 -38.64 8.85 50.59
CA LYS A 278 -38.30 9.06 52.00
C LYS A 278 -38.16 7.74 52.78
N GLU A 279 -39.10 6.82 52.61
CA GLU A 279 -39.04 5.52 53.29
C GLU A 279 -37.89 4.66 52.78
N PHE A 280 -37.66 4.64 51.47
CA PHE A 280 -36.50 3.97 50.87
C PHE A 280 -35.17 4.51 51.42
N VAL A 281 -35.01 5.83 51.46
CA VAL A 281 -33.80 6.48 51.99
C VAL A 281 -33.59 6.16 53.47
N ARG A 282 -34.67 6.10 54.27
CA ARG A 282 -34.61 5.67 55.67
C ARG A 282 -34.07 4.24 55.80
N GLN A 283 -34.62 3.30 55.02
CA GLN A 283 -34.24 1.88 55.07
C GLN A 283 -32.78 1.65 54.64
N VAL A 284 -32.33 2.32 53.57
CA VAL A 284 -30.94 2.20 53.06
C VAL A 284 -29.92 2.83 54.01
N ASN A 285 -30.31 3.89 54.74
CA ASN A 285 -29.41 4.57 55.66
C ASN A 285 -29.28 3.87 57.01
N ASP A 286 -30.38 3.37 57.58
CA ASP A 286 -30.44 2.91 58.97
C ASP A 286 -30.22 1.40 59.11
N VAL A 287 -30.36 0.64 58.02
CA VAL A 287 -30.37 -0.83 58.05
C VAL A 287 -29.35 -1.41 57.07
N ARG A 288 -28.71 -2.52 57.46
CA ARG A 288 -27.80 -3.26 56.60
C ARG A 288 -28.59 -4.01 55.52
N TYR A 289 -28.32 -3.71 54.25
CA TYR A 289 -29.06 -4.26 53.12
C TYR A 289 -28.21 -5.14 52.19
N LEU A 290 -28.87 -6.08 51.52
CA LEU A 290 -28.32 -6.84 50.39
C LEU A 290 -29.20 -6.64 49.16
N ILE A 291 -28.67 -6.00 48.13
CA ILE A 291 -29.37 -5.76 46.86
C ILE A 291 -28.71 -6.56 45.75
N VAL A 292 -29.49 -7.37 45.03
CA VAL A 292 -29.08 -8.02 43.79
C VAL A 292 -29.66 -7.22 42.61
N LEU A 293 -28.78 -6.74 41.74
CA LEU A 293 -29.13 -6.06 40.49
C LEU A 293 -28.88 -7.01 39.32
N GLU A 294 -29.95 -7.41 38.63
CA GLU A 294 -29.89 -8.31 37.49
C GLU A 294 -30.05 -7.54 36.17
N ASP A 295 -29.25 -7.91 35.17
CA ASP A 295 -29.23 -7.34 33.81
C ASP A 295 -28.84 -5.86 33.71
N LEU A 296 -27.79 -5.44 34.43
CA LEU A 296 -27.20 -4.11 34.27
C LEU A 296 -26.56 -3.97 32.88
N SER A 297 -26.99 -2.96 32.11
CA SER A 297 -26.69 -2.86 30.68
C SER A 297 -25.75 -1.71 30.30
N THR A 298 -25.64 -0.67 31.14
CA THR A 298 -24.72 0.46 30.92
C THR A 298 -24.12 1.00 32.24
N MET A 299 -22.96 1.65 32.16
CA MET A 299 -22.37 2.35 33.31
C MET A 299 -23.16 3.59 33.74
N ALA A 300 -23.91 4.22 32.83
CA ALA A 300 -24.78 5.34 33.18
C ALA A 300 -25.94 4.91 34.10
N GLU A 301 -26.48 3.70 33.91
CA GLU A 301 -27.46 3.09 34.83
C GLU A 301 -26.84 2.84 36.21
N TRP A 302 -25.61 2.32 36.24
CA TRP A 302 -24.88 2.09 37.49
C TRP A 302 -24.65 3.38 38.27
N ASP A 303 -24.15 4.42 37.60
CA ASP A 303 -23.91 5.73 38.21
C ASP A 303 -25.21 6.32 38.76
N ALA A 304 -26.32 6.20 38.03
CA ALA A 304 -27.64 6.64 38.47
C ALA A 304 -28.12 5.86 39.71
N ILE A 305 -28.03 4.53 39.70
CA ILE A 305 -28.41 3.68 40.84
C ILE A 305 -27.57 4.02 42.08
N ARG A 306 -26.27 4.25 41.90
CA ARG A 306 -25.33 4.58 42.98
C ARG A 306 -25.69 5.88 43.70
N THR A 307 -26.33 6.84 43.02
CA THR A 307 -26.81 8.07 43.67
C THR A 307 -27.86 7.81 44.76
N PHE A 308 -28.60 6.70 44.67
CA PHE A 308 -29.63 6.31 45.63
C PHE A 308 -29.12 5.39 46.76
N LEU A 309 -27.91 4.85 46.62
CA LEU A 309 -27.32 3.87 47.54
C LEU A 309 -25.96 4.36 48.07
N PRO A 310 -25.92 5.44 48.87
CA PRO A 310 -24.67 5.99 49.40
C PRO A 310 -24.03 5.05 50.43
N ASP A 311 -22.69 5.02 50.48
CA ASP A 311 -21.96 4.27 51.52
C ASP A 311 -22.13 4.95 52.89
N LYS A 312 -22.91 4.30 53.77
CA LYS A 312 -23.14 4.72 55.16
C LYS A 312 -22.30 3.97 56.18
N LYS A 313 -21.32 3.17 55.73
CA LYS A 313 -20.49 2.34 56.60
C LYS A 313 -21.29 1.35 57.47
N ASN A 314 -22.47 0.96 57.01
CA ASN A 314 -23.37 0.00 57.66
C ASN A 314 -23.12 -1.46 57.22
N GLY A 315 -22.06 -1.70 56.43
CA GLY A 315 -21.66 -3.01 55.94
C GLY A 315 -22.61 -3.60 54.90
N SER A 316 -23.37 -2.77 54.17
CA SER A 316 -24.32 -3.21 53.13
C SER A 316 -23.62 -3.74 51.88
N TRP A 317 -24.34 -4.56 51.11
CA TRP A 317 -23.81 -5.27 49.94
C TRP A 317 -24.66 -5.07 48.70
N ILE A 318 -24.00 -4.90 47.55
CA ILE A 318 -24.63 -4.88 46.24
C ILE A 318 -24.00 -5.97 45.37
N ILE A 319 -24.81 -6.87 44.83
CA ILE A 319 -24.40 -7.88 43.86
C ILE A 319 -24.91 -7.46 42.49
N VAL A 320 -24.03 -7.30 41.52
CA VAL A 320 -24.37 -6.89 40.15
C VAL A 320 -24.18 -8.07 39.21
N SER A 321 -25.25 -8.49 38.52
CA SER A 321 -25.17 -9.46 37.42
C SER A 321 -25.20 -8.71 36.09
N THR A 322 -24.21 -8.96 35.23
CA THR A 322 -24.15 -8.39 33.88
C THR A 322 -23.57 -9.38 32.88
N GLN A 323 -23.97 -9.22 31.63
CA GLN A 323 -23.48 -10.01 30.51
C GLN A 323 -22.24 -9.37 29.84
N GLN A 324 -21.90 -8.13 30.21
CA GLN A 324 -20.76 -7.38 29.65
C GLN A 324 -19.60 -7.36 30.65
N PHE A 325 -18.43 -7.85 30.23
CA PHE A 325 -17.24 -7.93 31.08
C PHE A 325 -16.80 -6.54 31.54
N GLU A 326 -16.87 -5.55 30.65
CA GLU A 326 -16.47 -4.17 30.89
C GLU A 326 -17.31 -3.53 32.01
N ILE A 327 -18.61 -3.82 32.03
CA ILE A 327 -19.49 -3.34 33.11
C ILE A 327 -19.15 -4.05 34.42
N ALA A 328 -18.92 -5.37 34.37
CA ALA A 328 -18.59 -6.15 35.56
C ALA A 328 -17.31 -5.61 36.23
N SER A 329 -16.24 -5.36 35.46
CA SER A 329 -14.99 -4.84 36.02
C SER A 329 -15.12 -3.40 36.54
N LEU A 330 -15.84 -2.53 35.82
CA LEU A 330 -15.95 -1.11 36.19
C LEU A 330 -16.88 -0.85 37.39
N CYS A 331 -17.90 -1.69 37.63
CA CYS A 331 -18.85 -1.50 38.74
C CYS A 331 -18.19 -1.58 40.12
N VAL A 332 -17.09 -2.32 40.22
CA VAL A 332 -16.42 -2.67 41.48
C VAL A 332 -15.26 -1.70 41.82
N GLY A 333 -14.80 -0.90 40.85
CA GLY A 333 -13.67 0.04 40.99
C GLY A 333 -12.41 -0.43 40.25
N HIS A 334 -11.41 0.45 40.12
CA HIS A 334 -10.25 0.22 39.23
C HIS A 334 -9.19 -0.75 39.80
N SER A 335 -9.36 -1.20 41.05
CA SER A 335 -8.53 -2.22 41.70
C SER A 335 -9.41 -3.37 42.15
N TYR A 336 -9.66 -4.32 41.26
CA TYR A 336 -10.50 -5.49 41.52
C TYR A 336 -9.68 -6.78 41.56
N GLN A 337 -10.09 -7.73 42.38
CA GLN A 337 -9.66 -9.12 42.38
C GLN A 337 -10.69 -9.97 41.63
N VAL A 338 -10.22 -10.90 40.81
CA VAL A 338 -11.06 -11.84 40.06
C VAL A 338 -11.08 -13.18 40.79
N LEU A 339 -12.28 -13.68 41.10
CA LEU A 339 -12.52 -14.99 41.71
C LEU A 339 -13.32 -15.84 40.73
N GLU A 340 -12.81 -17.03 40.38
CA GLU A 340 -13.58 -17.99 39.62
C GLU A 340 -14.55 -18.72 40.56
N LEU A 341 -15.86 -18.52 40.36
CA LEU A 341 -16.90 -19.10 41.20
C LEU A 341 -17.19 -20.54 40.79
N LYS A 342 -17.27 -20.80 39.48
CA LYS A 342 -17.54 -22.13 38.92
C LYS A 342 -17.22 -22.22 37.43
N GLN A 343 -16.50 -23.26 37.04
CA GLN A 343 -16.34 -23.68 35.65
C GLN A 343 -17.37 -24.77 35.31
N PHE A 344 -18.16 -24.57 34.26
CA PHE A 344 -19.13 -25.55 33.75
C PHE A 344 -18.60 -26.30 32.51
N SER A 345 -17.73 -25.67 31.71
CA SER A 345 -17.01 -26.28 30.57
C SER A 345 -15.72 -25.49 30.24
N ALA A 346 -14.93 -25.94 29.25
CA ALA A 346 -13.72 -25.23 28.81
C ALA A 346 -13.99 -23.78 28.35
N ASP A 347 -15.19 -23.52 27.81
CA ASP A 347 -15.59 -22.21 27.28
C ASP A 347 -16.64 -21.50 28.17
N HIS A 348 -17.09 -22.14 29.26
CA HIS A 348 -18.14 -21.65 30.15
C HIS A 348 -17.69 -21.59 31.62
N SER A 349 -17.21 -20.43 32.06
CA SER A 349 -16.85 -20.13 33.46
C SER A 349 -17.60 -18.90 33.97
N VAL A 350 -17.93 -18.91 35.26
CA VAL A 350 -18.53 -17.77 35.97
C VAL A 350 -17.51 -17.18 36.94
N TYR A 351 -17.29 -15.88 36.83
CA TYR A 351 -16.34 -15.11 37.61
C TYR A 351 -17.06 -14.06 38.46
N ALA A 352 -16.50 -13.76 39.63
CA ALA A 352 -16.84 -12.62 40.46
C ALA A 352 -15.69 -11.63 40.52
N PHE A 353 -16.01 -10.34 40.50
CA PHE A 353 -15.06 -9.25 40.71
C PHE A 353 -15.38 -8.60 42.06
N ARG A 354 -14.35 -8.37 42.87
CA ARG A 354 -14.44 -7.70 44.18
C ARG A 354 -13.35 -6.63 44.31
N GLU A 355 -13.62 -5.55 45.05
CA GLU A 355 -12.63 -4.53 45.38
C GLU A 355 -11.43 -5.16 46.13
N GLY A 356 -10.21 -4.94 45.62
CA GLY A 356 -8.99 -5.53 46.18
C GLY A 356 -8.60 -4.88 47.51
N SER A 357 -8.52 -5.68 48.58
CA SER A 357 -8.08 -5.20 49.90
C SER A 357 -6.58 -4.91 49.91
N GLN A 358 -6.20 -3.71 50.34
CA GLN A 358 -4.82 -3.22 50.48
C GLN A 358 -4.07 -3.82 51.69
N GLY A 359 -4.42 -5.03 52.11
CA GLY A 359 -3.88 -5.71 53.29
C GLY A 359 -3.30 -7.06 52.91
N ASP A 360 -2.04 -7.04 52.48
CA ASP A 360 -1.03 -8.12 52.64
C ASP A 360 0.25 -7.68 51.91
N ARG A 361 0.91 -6.65 52.47
CA ARG A 361 2.33 -6.38 52.24
C ARG A 361 2.97 -6.11 53.59
N GLU A 362 3.27 -7.18 54.31
CA GLU A 362 4.23 -7.11 55.40
C GLU A 362 5.65 -7.01 54.82
N LYS A 363 6.39 -6.03 55.36
CA LYS A 363 7.85 -5.87 55.38
C LYS A 363 8.53 -5.45 54.07
N ALA A 364 8.41 -4.17 53.75
CA ALA A 364 9.54 -3.41 53.24
C ALA A 364 9.58 -2.05 53.97
N GLU A 365 10.77 -1.70 54.43
CA GLU A 365 11.08 -0.65 55.39
C GLU A 365 10.50 0.73 55.02
N GLU A 366 10.00 1.43 56.03
CA GLU A 366 9.69 2.86 55.96
C GLU A 366 10.96 3.64 55.57
N ARG A 367 10.86 4.42 54.49
CA ARG A 367 11.62 5.66 54.35
C ARG A 367 10.65 6.85 54.31
N PRO A 368 11.01 7.96 54.96
CA PRO A 368 10.06 9.01 55.27
C PRO A 368 9.63 9.78 54.02
N ALA A 369 8.43 10.35 54.10
CA ALA A 369 7.85 11.22 53.11
C ALA A 369 8.85 12.30 52.66
N GLU A 370 9.26 12.25 51.39
CA GLU A 370 9.97 13.35 50.75
C GLU A 370 9.00 14.29 50.04
N GLN A 371 9.33 15.56 50.22
CA GLN A 371 8.67 16.77 49.78
C GLN A 371 8.55 16.85 48.26
N GLY A 372 7.66 17.72 47.78
CA GLY A 372 7.31 17.89 46.36
C GLY A 372 8.49 17.75 45.39
N VAL A 373 8.36 16.80 44.47
CA VAL A 373 9.36 16.49 43.45
C VAL A 373 9.53 17.70 42.52
N SER A 374 10.73 18.26 42.47
CA SER A 374 11.07 19.36 41.57
C SER A 374 11.05 18.88 40.10
N SER A 375 10.75 19.77 39.16
CA SER A 375 10.76 19.43 37.72
C SER A 375 12.13 18.97 37.19
N GLU A 376 13.22 19.22 37.92
CA GLU A 376 14.58 18.75 37.59
C GLU A 376 14.74 17.23 37.82
N ASN A 377 14.21 16.68 38.93
CA ASN A 377 14.34 15.25 39.24
C ASN A 377 13.64 14.34 38.22
N ILE A 378 12.49 14.77 37.70
CA ILE A 378 11.73 14.05 36.66
C ILE A 378 12.50 14.03 35.33
N LEU A 379 13.17 15.12 34.96
CA LEU A 379 13.94 15.20 33.72
C LEU A 379 15.17 14.29 33.78
N THR A 380 15.86 14.20 34.92
CA THR A 380 16.97 13.26 35.12
C THR A 380 16.53 11.80 34.99
N CYS A 381 15.35 11.43 35.49
CA CYS A 381 14.80 10.07 35.36
C CYS A 381 14.47 9.75 33.89
N LYS A 382 13.84 10.70 33.17
CA LYS A 382 13.57 10.57 31.73
C LYS A 382 14.84 10.46 30.88
N ASN A 383 15.91 11.16 31.23
CA ASN A 383 17.20 11.04 30.54
C ASN A 383 17.81 9.64 30.70
N SER A 384 17.72 9.05 31.90
CA SER A 384 18.17 7.68 32.15
C SER A 384 17.36 6.67 31.31
N ALA A 385 16.03 6.77 31.37
CA ALA A 385 15.13 5.90 30.60
C ALA A 385 15.34 6.05 29.08
N ALA A 386 15.57 7.27 28.59
CA ALA A 386 15.86 7.53 27.18
C ALA A 386 17.17 6.89 26.72
N THR A 387 18.20 6.91 27.57
CA THR A 387 19.50 6.29 27.28
C THR A 387 19.36 4.76 27.22
N GLU A 388 18.67 4.16 28.18
CA GLU A 388 18.41 2.72 28.24
C GLU A 388 17.62 2.24 27.01
N TRP A 389 16.55 2.96 26.65
CA TRP A 389 15.76 2.66 25.46
C TRP A 389 16.60 2.64 24.18
N MET A 390 17.47 3.64 23.99
CA MET A 390 18.29 3.75 22.79
C MET A 390 19.39 2.66 22.72
N GLN A 391 19.83 2.13 23.86
CA GLN A 391 20.75 1.00 23.92
C GLN A 391 20.06 -0.34 23.65
N GLU A 392 18.84 -0.52 24.17
CA GLU A 392 18.08 -1.76 24.01
C GLU A 392 17.48 -1.90 22.60
N TYR A 393 17.02 -0.79 22.01
CA TYR A 393 16.34 -0.75 20.70
C TYR A 393 17.07 0.15 19.69
N PRO A 394 18.33 -0.17 19.33
CA PRO A 394 19.08 0.61 18.35
C PRO A 394 18.37 0.58 16.99
N ILE A 395 18.31 1.72 16.32
CA ILE A 395 17.73 1.78 14.98
C ILE A 395 18.80 1.37 13.95
N ILE A 396 18.44 0.44 13.07
CA ILE A 396 19.33 -0.08 12.03
C ILE A 396 18.88 0.44 10.67
N GLY A 397 19.78 1.05 9.89
CA GLY A 397 19.56 1.40 8.49
C GLY A 397 18.52 2.50 8.29
N ARG A 398 18.37 3.38 9.29
CA ARG A 398 17.40 4.49 9.36
C ARG A 398 18.07 5.82 9.71
N GLU A 399 19.40 5.88 9.61
CA GLU A 399 20.21 7.03 10.03
C GLU A 399 19.85 8.28 9.22
N SER A 400 19.64 8.13 7.91
CA SER A 400 19.16 9.21 7.04
C SER A 400 17.79 9.73 7.43
N GLU A 401 16.83 8.83 7.70
CA GLU A 401 15.47 9.20 8.10
C GLU A 401 15.45 9.90 9.46
N MET A 402 16.28 9.42 10.40
CA MET A 402 16.50 10.08 11.69
C MET A 402 17.05 11.50 11.50
N ASN A 403 18.05 11.69 10.63
CA ASN A 403 18.60 13.02 10.36
C ASN A 403 17.57 13.97 9.72
N GLU A 404 16.74 13.48 8.80
CA GLU A 404 15.68 14.26 8.17
C GLU A 404 14.59 14.66 9.19
N LEU A 405 14.13 13.73 10.03
CA LEU A 405 13.20 14.05 11.13
C LEU A 405 13.79 15.02 12.15
N ARG A 406 15.10 14.93 12.42
CA ARG A 406 15.81 15.91 13.25
C ARG A 406 15.73 17.31 12.63
N GLN A 407 15.90 17.41 11.31
CA GLN A 407 15.78 18.68 10.60
C GLN A 407 14.35 19.20 10.61
N HIS A 408 13.34 18.35 10.35
CA HIS A 408 11.93 18.76 10.40
C HIS A 408 11.50 19.27 11.77
N THR A 409 11.88 18.58 12.85
CA THR A 409 11.58 19.04 14.22
C THR A 409 12.23 20.39 14.53
N THR A 410 13.45 20.60 14.05
CA THR A 410 14.18 21.87 14.19
C THR A 410 13.51 22.97 13.37
N PHE A 411 13.18 22.69 12.11
CA PHE A 411 12.53 23.60 11.18
C PHE A 411 11.15 24.03 11.68
N ALA A 412 10.32 23.09 12.12
CA ALA A 412 9.00 23.37 12.67
C ALA A 412 9.06 24.36 13.84
N ARG A 413 10.00 24.15 14.76
CA ARG A 413 10.23 25.04 15.90
C ARG A 413 10.63 26.45 15.48
N PHE A 414 11.58 26.60 14.55
CA PHE A 414 12.07 27.93 14.15
C PHE A 414 11.08 28.73 13.29
N HIS A 415 10.15 28.05 12.63
CA HIS A 415 9.16 28.68 11.74
C HIS A 415 7.76 28.73 12.36
N SER A 416 7.63 28.42 13.67
CA SER A 416 6.37 28.41 14.41
C SER A 416 5.30 27.49 13.82
N PHE A 417 5.70 26.35 13.23
CA PHE A 417 4.78 25.28 12.88
C PHE A 417 4.56 24.39 14.10
N GLN A 418 3.30 24.02 14.33
CA GLN A 418 2.88 23.23 15.47
C GLN A 418 2.89 21.73 15.17
N VAL A 419 2.66 21.30 13.93
CA VAL A 419 2.35 19.88 13.67
C VAL A 419 3.16 19.27 12.52
N ILE A 420 3.88 18.19 12.85
CA ILE A 420 4.59 17.28 11.95
C ILE A 420 3.78 15.99 11.86
N SER A 421 3.69 15.41 10.67
CA SER A 421 2.99 14.14 10.49
C SER A 421 3.93 13.06 9.99
N VAL A 422 3.94 11.92 10.65
CA VAL A 422 4.72 10.74 10.29
C VAL A 422 3.76 9.64 9.88
N TRP A 423 3.91 9.11 8.66
CA TRP A 423 3.03 8.06 8.16
C TRP A 423 3.77 6.96 7.41
N GLY A 424 3.06 5.87 7.13
CA GLY A 424 3.60 4.68 6.49
C GLY A 424 2.81 3.43 6.87
N ILE A 425 3.01 2.34 6.15
CA ILE A 425 2.25 1.09 6.35
C ILE A 425 2.40 0.53 7.77
N ALA A 426 1.43 -0.26 8.23
CA ALA A 426 1.54 -0.90 9.55
C ALA A 426 2.77 -1.82 9.62
N GLY A 427 3.39 -1.91 10.79
CA GLY A 427 4.60 -2.71 11.01
C GLY A 427 5.89 -2.17 10.40
N VAL A 428 5.88 -1.02 9.73
CA VAL A 428 7.08 -0.40 9.12
C VAL A 428 8.06 0.20 10.15
N GLY A 429 7.62 0.36 11.41
CA GLY A 429 8.45 0.89 12.50
C GLY A 429 8.33 2.40 12.75
N LYS A 430 7.20 3.03 12.37
CA LYS A 430 6.94 4.48 12.60
C LYS A 430 7.14 4.87 14.08
N SER A 431 6.44 4.19 14.98
CA SER A 431 6.48 4.46 16.41
C SER A 431 7.88 4.26 16.97
N ALA A 432 8.60 3.21 16.56
CA ALA A 432 9.98 2.97 16.97
C ALA A 432 10.95 4.07 16.50
N LEU A 433 10.79 4.56 15.26
CA LEU A 433 11.58 5.66 14.71
C LEU A 433 11.32 6.97 15.48
N VAL A 434 10.05 7.34 15.67
CA VAL A 434 9.67 8.56 16.39
C VAL A 434 10.02 8.46 17.88
N ARG A 435 9.95 7.27 18.48
CA ARG A 435 10.33 7.06 19.89
C ARG A 435 11.83 7.24 20.11
N ASN A 436 12.66 6.78 19.18
CA ASN A 436 14.09 7.09 19.22
C ASN A 436 14.37 8.59 19.01
N LEU A 437 13.65 9.27 18.12
CA LEU A 437 13.73 10.73 17.98
C LEU A 437 13.30 11.44 19.28
N PHE A 438 12.25 10.95 19.92
CA PHE A 438 11.75 11.49 21.18
C PHE A 438 12.80 11.35 22.29
N CYS A 439 13.42 10.17 22.43
CA CYS A 439 14.54 9.94 23.35
C CYS A 439 15.75 10.83 23.03
N ASP A 440 16.14 10.93 21.76
CA ASP A 440 17.23 11.82 21.32
C ASP A 440 16.96 13.29 21.69
N ARG A 441 15.71 13.75 21.55
CA ARG A 441 15.30 15.11 21.91
C ARG A 441 15.25 15.36 23.41
N ILE A 442 14.91 14.35 24.21
CA ILE A 442 15.00 14.40 25.67
C ILE A 442 16.47 14.59 26.10
N LEU A 443 17.39 13.80 25.52
CA LEU A 443 18.82 13.86 25.82
C LEU A 443 19.50 15.15 25.31
N ALA A 444 18.99 15.72 24.22
CA ALA A 444 19.42 17.02 23.71
C ALA A 444 18.86 18.16 24.59
N ASN A 445 19.51 18.39 25.75
CA ASN A 445 19.12 19.39 26.74
C ASN A 445 18.81 20.78 26.12
N GLY A 446 17.68 21.38 26.52
CA GLY A 446 17.35 22.79 26.25
C GLY A 446 16.42 23.05 25.04
N LEU A 447 15.95 22.02 24.33
CA LEU A 447 15.03 22.20 23.20
C LEU A 447 13.55 22.34 23.62
N PHE A 448 13.09 21.48 24.53
CA PHE A 448 11.74 21.46 25.07
C PHE A 448 11.75 21.34 26.60
N VAL A 449 10.72 21.88 27.23
CA VAL A 449 10.54 21.89 28.69
C VAL A 449 9.69 20.71 29.17
N LYS A 450 8.72 20.28 28.36
CA LYS A 450 7.81 19.17 28.67
C LYS A 450 7.74 18.20 27.50
N TYR A 451 7.61 16.91 27.83
CA TYR A 451 7.59 15.82 26.87
C TYR A 451 6.39 14.93 27.16
N GLY A 452 5.52 14.73 26.17
CA GLY A 452 4.32 13.89 26.28
C GLY A 452 4.25 12.89 25.13
N TRP A 453 3.89 11.65 25.45
CA TRP A 453 3.58 10.61 24.46
C TRP A 453 2.22 10.04 24.80
N VAL A 454 1.34 9.92 23.81
CA VAL A 454 0.00 9.36 23.98
C VAL A 454 -0.36 8.47 22.80
N ASP A 455 -0.78 7.25 23.12
CA ASP A 455 -1.35 6.32 22.14
C ASP A 455 -2.86 6.54 22.10
N VAL A 456 -3.44 6.71 20.91
CA VAL A 456 -4.87 6.97 20.75
C VAL A 456 -5.64 5.69 21.04
N SER A 457 -6.49 5.71 22.07
CA SER A 457 -7.36 4.59 22.42
C SER A 457 -8.57 4.52 21.49
N HIS A 458 -8.95 3.31 21.11
CA HIS A 458 -10.13 3.05 20.28
C HIS A 458 -11.16 2.21 21.04
N PRO A 459 -12.44 2.65 21.13
CA PRO A 459 -13.03 3.84 20.51
C PRO A 459 -12.52 5.17 21.09
N PHE A 460 -12.41 6.19 20.24
CA PHE A 460 -11.82 7.48 20.62
C PHE A 460 -12.67 8.24 21.65
N ASN A 461 -12.02 8.70 22.73
CA ASN A 461 -12.58 9.60 23.72
C ASN A 461 -11.58 10.73 24.05
N LEU A 462 -11.96 11.96 23.77
CA LEU A 462 -11.09 13.13 23.97
C LEU A 462 -10.67 13.34 25.44
N ARG A 463 -11.54 13.02 26.40
CA ARG A 463 -11.24 13.18 27.82
C ARG A 463 -10.22 12.15 28.28
N ASP A 464 -10.35 10.91 27.84
CA ASP A 464 -9.40 9.84 28.18
C ASP A 464 -8.07 10.04 27.47
N PHE A 465 -8.09 10.46 26.20
CA PHE A 465 -6.91 10.92 25.48
C PHE A 465 -6.16 12.01 26.26
N SER A 466 -6.89 13.04 26.72
CA SER A 466 -6.29 14.15 27.46
C SER A 466 -5.71 13.69 28.80
N ARG A 467 -6.35 12.75 29.50
CA ARG A 467 -5.79 12.14 30.72
C ARG A 467 -4.50 11.38 30.44
N SER A 468 -4.47 10.55 29.41
CA SER A 468 -3.27 9.82 29.02
C SER A 468 -2.12 10.77 28.65
N LEU A 469 -2.43 11.88 27.96
CA LEU A 469 -1.43 12.89 27.63
C LEU A 469 -0.88 13.60 28.88
N LEU A 470 -1.73 13.96 29.85
CA LEU A 470 -1.28 14.52 31.13
C LEU A 470 -0.39 13.54 31.89
N LEU A 471 -0.77 12.25 31.95
CA LEU A 471 0.08 11.22 32.54
C LEU A 471 1.44 11.16 31.84
N GLY A 472 1.49 11.25 30.50
CA GLY A 472 2.75 11.32 29.75
C GLY A 472 3.64 12.52 30.12
N PHE A 473 3.04 13.70 30.38
CA PHE A 473 3.78 14.87 30.83
C PHE A 473 4.36 14.72 32.24
N HIS A 474 3.65 14.01 33.13
CA HIS A 474 3.98 13.89 34.56
C HIS A 474 4.72 12.59 34.94
N SER A 475 4.74 11.59 34.07
CA SER A 475 5.39 10.30 34.31
C SER A 475 6.93 10.39 34.26
N GLU A 476 7.60 9.61 35.11
CA GLU A 476 9.05 9.36 35.06
C GLU A 476 9.46 8.28 34.05
N SER A 477 8.55 7.36 33.68
CA SER A 477 8.78 6.28 32.71
C SER A 477 8.28 6.64 31.30
N LEU A 478 9.04 6.21 30.27
CA LEU A 478 8.69 6.33 28.85
C LEU A 478 7.54 5.39 28.42
N GLN A 479 7.18 4.40 29.25
CA GLN A 479 6.18 3.36 28.94
C GLN A 479 4.95 3.41 29.88
N ALA A 480 4.79 4.47 30.67
CA ALA A 480 3.86 4.50 31.81
C ALA A 480 2.35 4.47 31.49
N ASN A 481 1.95 4.34 30.22
CA ASN A 481 0.54 4.24 29.86
C ASN A 481 -0.09 2.90 30.31
N GLU A 482 0.71 1.88 30.62
CA GLU A 482 0.23 0.52 30.91
C GLU A 482 0.29 0.11 32.40
N THR A 483 1.07 0.77 33.27
CA THR A 483 1.38 0.24 34.62
C THR A 483 1.17 1.19 35.81
N ILE A 484 0.86 2.47 35.60
CA ILE A 484 0.49 3.35 36.72
C ILE A 484 -1.00 3.20 37.00
N ASN A 485 -1.36 2.81 38.22
CA ASN A 485 -2.73 2.86 38.75
C ASN A 485 -3.40 4.19 38.35
N ARG A 486 -4.29 4.17 37.36
CA ARG A 486 -5.10 5.31 36.88
C ARG A 486 -5.91 6.03 37.96
N GLY A 487 -5.94 5.50 39.19
CA GLY A 487 -6.71 6.02 40.33
C GLY A 487 -6.04 7.11 41.16
N THR A 488 -4.72 7.35 41.05
CA THR A 488 -4.02 8.17 42.06
C THR A 488 -3.97 9.69 41.75
N ILE A 489 -4.25 10.12 40.51
CA ILE A 489 -4.25 11.55 40.13
C ILE A 489 -5.62 11.94 39.56
N ARG A 490 -6.41 12.70 40.34
CA ARG A 490 -7.69 13.28 39.88
C ARG A 490 -7.42 14.59 39.14
N PHE A 491 -7.49 14.56 37.82
CA PHE A 491 -7.57 15.77 36.99
C PHE A 491 -9.03 16.24 36.93
N GLU A 492 -9.33 17.45 37.40
CA GLU A 492 -10.69 18.00 37.42
C GLU A 492 -11.20 18.25 35.99
N ASN A 493 -10.35 18.83 35.13
CA ASN A 493 -10.62 19.03 33.71
C ASN A 493 -9.38 18.74 32.84
N PRO A 494 -9.19 17.47 32.43
CA PRO A 494 -7.99 17.05 31.69
C PRO A 494 -7.75 17.82 30.38
N ILE A 495 -8.83 18.25 29.72
CA ILE A 495 -8.75 18.95 28.43
C ILE A 495 -8.18 20.36 28.63
N GLN A 496 -8.69 21.07 29.64
CA GLN A 496 -8.23 22.43 29.94
C GLN A 496 -6.79 22.42 30.44
N GLU A 497 -6.43 21.48 31.32
CA GLU A 497 -5.05 21.37 31.82
C GLU A 497 -4.04 21.06 30.70
N CYS A 498 -4.38 20.15 29.77
CA CYS A 498 -3.54 19.91 28.58
C CYS A 498 -3.36 21.18 27.75
N ARG A 499 -4.44 21.94 27.54
CA ARG A 499 -4.39 23.20 26.80
C ARG A 499 -3.48 24.21 27.49
N ASP A 500 -3.62 24.36 28.80
CA ASP A 500 -2.81 25.29 29.59
C ASP A 500 -1.33 24.91 29.55
N LEU A 501 -0.98 23.62 29.63
CA LEU A 501 0.40 23.15 29.47
C LEU A 501 0.96 23.47 28.08
N LEU A 502 0.20 23.19 27.02
CA LEU A 502 0.60 23.44 25.64
C LEU A 502 0.71 24.93 25.28
N GLU A 503 -0.04 25.78 25.98
CA GLU A 503 0.01 27.24 25.81
C GLU A 503 1.19 27.87 26.55
N HIS A 504 1.45 27.45 27.80
CA HIS A 504 2.43 28.10 28.67
C HIS A 504 3.84 27.48 28.59
N HIS A 505 3.99 26.25 28.10
CA HIS A 505 5.28 25.55 28.04
C HIS A 505 5.69 25.20 26.61
N HIS A 506 6.99 24.99 26.40
CA HIS A 506 7.52 24.43 25.15
C HIS A 506 7.47 22.92 25.21
N CYS A 507 6.46 22.34 24.59
CA CYS A 507 6.20 20.91 24.66
C CYS A 507 6.63 20.21 23.37
N LEU A 508 7.18 19.00 23.50
CA LEU A 508 7.21 18.01 22.44
C LEU A 508 6.14 16.95 22.74
N VAL A 509 5.15 16.83 21.87
CA VAL A 509 4.07 15.86 22.02
C VAL A 509 4.07 14.87 20.86
N VAL A 510 3.97 13.58 21.18
CA VAL A 510 3.76 12.54 20.18
C VAL A 510 2.36 11.95 20.37
N ILE A 511 1.60 11.91 19.28
CA ILE A 511 0.28 11.29 19.20
C ILE A 511 0.42 10.07 18.30
N ASP A 512 0.36 8.88 18.88
CA ASP A 512 0.51 7.63 18.14
C ASP A 512 -0.84 6.98 17.80
N ASP A 513 -0.86 6.23 16.69
CA ASP A 513 -1.99 5.49 16.14
C ASP A 513 -3.26 6.32 15.84
N LEU A 514 -3.12 7.48 15.19
CA LEU A 514 -4.28 8.26 14.77
C LEU A 514 -4.99 7.60 13.56
N GLN A 515 -6.27 7.26 13.71
CA GLN A 515 -7.04 6.45 12.75
C GLN A 515 -8.09 7.23 11.94
N SER A 516 -8.44 8.47 12.32
CA SER A 516 -9.36 9.29 11.51
C SER A 516 -9.11 10.80 11.54
N LYS A 517 -9.54 11.48 10.46
CA LYS A 517 -9.51 12.96 10.39
C LYS A 517 -10.39 13.61 11.46
N LYS A 518 -11.49 12.95 11.83
CA LYS A 518 -12.43 13.44 12.85
C LYS A 518 -11.78 13.46 14.23
N GLU A 519 -11.01 12.43 14.58
CA GLU A 519 -10.22 12.42 15.83
C GLU A 519 -9.27 13.62 15.89
N TRP A 520 -8.54 13.86 14.80
CA TRP A 520 -7.63 14.98 14.72
C TRP A 520 -8.33 16.33 14.82
N ASP A 521 -9.46 16.53 14.12
CA ASP A 521 -10.23 17.76 14.20
C ASP A 521 -10.69 18.06 15.63
N LEU A 522 -11.08 17.03 16.39
CA LEU A 522 -11.45 17.14 17.80
C LEU A 522 -10.24 17.50 18.68
N ILE A 523 -9.11 16.82 18.50
CA ILE A 523 -7.86 17.12 19.23
C ILE A 523 -7.40 18.56 18.96
N LYS A 524 -7.38 18.94 17.68
CA LYS A 524 -6.95 20.27 17.24
C LYS A 524 -7.87 21.37 17.76
N ALA A 525 -9.20 21.18 17.70
CA ALA A 525 -10.14 22.16 18.22
C ALA A 525 -10.05 22.31 19.75
N ALA A 526 -9.72 21.23 20.47
CA ALA A 526 -9.72 21.23 21.92
C ALA A 526 -8.39 21.66 22.55
N LEU A 527 -7.25 21.25 21.99
CA LEU A 527 -5.94 21.33 22.65
C LEU A 527 -4.95 22.31 22.01
N LEU A 528 -5.13 22.68 20.74
CA LEU A 528 -4.19 23.55 20.03
C LEU A 528 -4.64 25.02 20.08
N PRO A 529 -4.00 25.89 20.90
CA PRO A 529 -4.33 27.31 20.96
C PRO A 529 -3.80 28.06 19.73
N ARG A 530 -4.49 29.13 19.34
CA ARG A 530 -4.11 30.01 18.20
C ARG A 530 -2.81 30.80 18.44
N SER A 531 -2.31 30.83 19.68
CA SER A 531 -1.26 31.73 20.19
C SER A 531 0.09 31.04 20.47
N SER A 532 0.16 29.72 20.67
CA SER A 532 1.41 29.07 21.10
C SER A 532 2.35 28.78 19.92
N LYS A 533 3.42 29.56 19.80
CA LYS A 533 4.32 29.56 18.61
C LYS A 533 5.52 28.61 18.71
N LYS A 534 5.60 27.75 19.73
CA LYS A 534 6.85 27.05 20.09
C LYS A 534 6.74 25.56 20.50
N SER A 535 5.53 25.01 20.69
CA SER A 535 5.34 23.58 20.94
C SER A 535 5.28 22.81 19.63
N VAL A 536 5.84 21.60 19.59
CA VAL A 536 5.86 20.73 18.41
C VAL A 536 5.08 19.45 18.72
N ILE A 537 4.15 19.12 17.84
CA ILE A 537 3.35 17.90 17.89
C ILE A 537 3.77 17.01 16.71
N ILE A 538 4.00 15.73 16.98
CA ILE A 538 4.24 14.70 15.97
C ILE A 538 3.04 13.76 15.98
N ALA A 539 2.26 13.77 14.90
CA ALA A 539 1.15 12.84 14.71
C ALA A 539 1.62 11.63 13.90
N ILE A 540 1.44 10.42 14.43
CA ILE A 540 1.77 9.16 13.75
C ILE A 540 0.48 8.52 13.25
N THR A 541 0.45 8.13 11.98
CA THR A 541 -0.72 7.47 11.38
C THR A 541 -0.31 6.44 10.33
N SER A 542 -1.19 5.51 9.99
CA SER A 542 -0.98 4.59 8.88
C SER A 542 -1.50 5.11 7.53
N GLU A 543 -2.24 6.23 7.51
CA GLU A 543 -2.85 6.77 6.30
C GLU A 543 -2.27 8.12 5.86
N ALA A 544 -1.84 8.20 4.60
CA ALA A 544 -1.36 9.46 3.99
C ALA A 544 -2.39 10.59 4.04
N SER A 545 -3.68 10.25 3.93
CA SER A 545 -4.77 11.22 3.91
C SER A 545 -4.94 11.93 5.26
N ILE A 546 -4.72 11.21 6.35
CA ILE A 546 -4.75 11.72 7.72
C ILE A 546 -3.50 12.55 7.98
N ALA A 547 -2.33 12.06 7.58
CA ALA A 547 -1.07 12.78 7.71
C ALA A 547 -1.11 14.16 7.03
N THR A 548 -1.67 14.22 5.83
CA THR A 548 -1.86 15.48 5.09
C THR A 548 -2.84 16.42 5.79
N CYS A 549 -3.84 15.88 6.49
CA CYS A 549 -4.80 16.66 7.27
C CYS A 549 -4.19 17.22 8.57
N CYS A 550 -3.20 16.53 9.11
CA CYS A 550 -2.58 16.87 10.39
C CYS A 550 -1.48 17.93 10.25
N ALA A 551 -0.59 17.77 9.28
CA ALA A 551 0.57 18.64 9.10
C ALA A 551 0.19 20.07 8.69
N ASP A 552 0.96 21.06 9.17
CA ASP A 552 0.75 22.47 8.82
C ASP A 552 1.18 22.79 7.38
N LYS A 553 2.16 22.05 6.85
CA LYS A 553 2.72 22.20 5.50
C LYS A 553 3.10 20.84 4.92
N GLU A 554 3.14 20.75 3.58
CA GLU A 554 3.57 19.54 2.87
C GLU A 554 5.01 19.12 3.23
N GLU A 555 5.89 20.08 3.51
CA GLU A 555 7.28 19.85 3.93
C GLU A 555 7.41 19.21 5.31
N LEU A 556 6.33 19.11 6.10
CA LEU A 556 6.31 18.50 7.43
C LEU A 556 5.62 17.13 7.44
N ILE A 557 5.36 16.56 6.26
CA ILE A 557 4.79 15.23 6.09
C ILE A 557 5.94 14.25 5.78
N PHE A 558 6.22 13.37 6.73
CA PHE A 558 7.29 12.39 6.65
C PHE A 558 6.73 10.99 6.38
N ASN A 559 7.16 10.34 5.29
CA ASN A 559 6.74 8.98 4.94
C ASN A 559 7.84 7.95 5.27
N VAL A 560 7.58 7.11 6.26
CA VAL A 560 8.45 6.01 6.69
C VAL A 560 8.29 4.83 5.74
N LYS A 561 9.37 4.47 5.04
CA LYS A 561 9.38 3.38 4.06
C LYS A 561 9.83 2.06 4.69
N GLY A 562 9.64 0.92 4.01
CA GLY A 562 10.23 -0.35 4.44
C GLY A 562 11.77 -0.30 4.44
N LEU A 563 12.40 -1.12 5.28
CA LEU A 563 13.85 -1.29 5.29
C LEU A 563 14.36 -1.80 3.93
N GLN A 564 15.52 -1.32 3.52
CA GLN A 564 16.23 -1.88 2.36
C GLN A 564 16.73 -3.29 2.67
N ALA A 565 17.04 -4.07 1.62
CA ALA A 565 17.41 -5.48 1.77
C ALA A 565 18.57 -5.71 2.76
N ASP A 566 19.63 -4.91 2.66
CA ASP A 566 20.80 -5.03 3.52
C ASP A 566 20.45 -4.71 4.97
N ALA A 567 19.76 -3.60 5.23
CA ALA A 567 19.30 -3.23 6.57
C ALA A 567 18.30 -4.24 7.17
N ALA A 568 17.42 -4.79 6.35
CA ALA A 568 16.48 -5.84 6.76
C ALA A 568 17.21 -7.13 7.15
N SER A 569 18.24 -7.51 6.39
CA SER A 569 19.12 -8.64 6.70
C SER A 569 19.91 -8.38 7.98
N SER A 570 20.52 -7.20 8.14
CA SER A 570 21.22 -6.81 9.38
C SER A 570 20.31 -6.86 10.61
N LEU A 571 19.09 -6.31 10.52
CA LEU A 571 18.10 -6.37 11.60
C LEU A 571 17.73 -7.81 11.94
N PHE A 572 17.51 -8.66 10.93
CA PHE A 572 17.22 -10.07 11.14
C PHE A 572 18.35 -10.78 11.88
N HIS A 573 19.59 -10.65 11.41
CA HIS A 573 20.76 -11.28 12.03
C HIS A 573 21.01 -10.78 13.45
N GLN A 574 20.88 -9.47 13.67
CA GLN A 574 21.03 -8.88 15.00
C GLN A 574 19.98 -9.39 15.97
N GLU A 575 18.71 -9.49 15.55
CA GLU A 575 17.64 -9.97 16.43
C GLU A 575 17.80 -11.45 16.78
N VAL A 576 18.26 -12.28 15.84
CA VAL A 576 18.59 -13.68 16.15
C VAL A 576 19.77 -13.76 17.12
N GLN A 577 20.86 -13.03 16.87
CA GLN A 577 22.04 -13.06 17.73
C GLN A 577 21.76 -12.52 19.13
N ARG A 578 20.90 -11.50 19.24
CA ARG A 578 20.49 -10.91 20.53
C ARG A 578 19.73 -11.92 21.39
N LYS A 579 18.82 -12.70 20.78
CA LYS A 579 18.03 -13.73 21.48
C LYS A 579 18.78 -15.05 21.66
N ASN A 580 19.77 -15.33 20.80
CA ASN A 580 20.58 -16.53 20.84
C ASN A 580 22.02 -16.24 20.34
N PRO A 581 22.95 -15.91 21.27
CA PRO A 581 24.34 -15.57 20.91
C PRO A 581 25.10 -16.70 20.20
N ASP A 582 24.72 -17.95 20.44
CA ASP A 582 25.37 -19.17 19.92
C ASP A 582 24.80 -19.61 18.56
N SER A 583 23.98 -18.79 17.89
CA SER A 583 23.34 -19.17 16.61
C SER A 583 24.37 -19.38 15.49
N SER A 584 24.18 -20.43 14.69
CA SER A 584 25.05 -20.82 13.57
C SER A 584 24.80 -20.06 12.25
N LEU A 585 24.03 -18.96 12.27
CA LEU A 585 23.65 -18.22 11.05
C LEU A 585 24.84 -17.65 10.24
N LYS A 586 26.03 -17.57 10.84
CA LYS A 586 27.26 -17.11 10.19
C LYS A 586 27.92 -18.20 9.32
N ASP A 587 27.59 -19.47 9.55
CA ASP A 587 28.24 -20.63 8.91
C ASP A 587 27.30 -21.40 7.96
N LEU A 588 26.29 -20.71 7.39
CA LEU A 588 25.33 -21.33 6.49
C LEU A 588 25.96 -21.69 5.13
N ARG A 589 25.56 -22.82 4.55
CA ARG A 589 25.88 -23.15 3.16
C ARG A 589 25.19 -22.17 2.21
N GLU A 590 25.72 -22.02 1.00
CA GLU A 590 25.20 -21.08 0.00
C GLU A 590 23.69 -21.29 -0.29
N GLU A 591 23.24 -22.54 -0.40
CA GLU A 591 21.82 -22.88 -0.59
C GLU A 591 20.94 -22.49 0.61
N GLU A 592 21.48 -22.61 1.83
CA GLU A 592 20.76 -22.27 3.06
C GLU A 592 20.67 -20.76 3.24
N ALA A 593 21.76 -20.06 2.94
CA ALA A 593 21.80 -18.60 2.87
C ALA A 593 20.78 -18.07 1.84
N ALA A 594 20.66 -18.71 0.67
CA ALA A 594 19.68 -18.33 -0.35
C ALA A 594 18.23 -18.48 0.15
N LYS A 595 17.89 -19.59 0.85
CA LYS A 595 16.56 -19.79 1.45
C LYS A 595 16.26 -18.76 2.55
N LEU A 596 17.25 -18.47 3.39
CA LEU A 596 17.11 -17.45 4.43
C LEU A 596 16.89 -16.06 3.83
N HIS A 597 17.68 -15.71 2.82
CA HIS A 597 17.53 -14.46 2.09
C HIS A 597 16.15 -14.35 1.43
N GLU A 598 15.62 -15.44 0.86
CA GLU A 598 14.25 -15.47 0.33
C GLU A 598 13.21 -15.16 1.42
N LEU A 599 13.36 -15.73 2.62
CA LEU A 599 12.45 -15.48 3.74
C LEU A 599 12.49 -14.01 4.19
N ILE A 600 13.68 -13.43 4.28
CA ILE A 600 13.85 -12.01 4.63
C ILE A 600 13.20 -11.12 3.56
N LEU A 601 13.34 -11.45 2.27
CA LEU A 601 12.67 -10.74 1.18
C LEU A 601 11.13 -10.84 1.29
N LYS A 602 10.57 -11.98 1.72
CA LYS A 602 9.13 -12.12 1.97
C LYS A 602 8.62 -11.23 3.10
N CYS A 603 9.47 -10.88 4.07
CA CYS A 603 9.12 -9.94 5.13
C CYS A 603 8.91 -8.50 4.60
N GLY A 604 9.33 -8.20 3.36
CA GLY A 604 9.05 -6.93 2.71
C GLY A 604 9.69 -5.72 3.40
N GLY A 605 10.76 -5.91 4.17
CA GLY A 605 11.40 -4.82 4.92
C GLY A 605 10.53 -4.26 6.05
N LEU A 606 9.56 -5.02 6.56
CA LEU A 606 8.73 -4.65 7.71
C LEU A 606 9.43 -5.09 9.00
N PRO A 607 9.98 -4.16 9.83
CA PRO A 607 10.66 -4.53 11.07
C PRO A 607 9.83 -5.43 11.98
N GLN A 608 8.51 -5.18 12.10
CA GLN A 608 7.63 -6.00 12.94
C GLN A 608 7.63 -7.48 12.51
N VAL A 609 7.53 -7.74 11.20
CA VAL A 609 7.53 -9.11 10.65
C VAL A 609 8.91 -9.74 10.78
N ILE A 610 9.97 -8.97 10.49
CA ILE A 610 11.37 -9.42 10.57
C ILE A 610 11.69 -9.86 12.01
N VAL A 611 11.40 -9.01 13.00
CA VAL A 611 11.71 -9.25 14.41
C VAL A 611 10.94 -10.46 14.95
N GLU A 612 9.67 -10.62 14.56
CA GLU A 612 8.87 -11.77 15.01
C GLU A 612 9.41 -13.09 14.46
N ILE A 613 9.64 -13.17 13.14
CA ILE A 613 10.20 -14.37 12.50
C ILE A 613 11.60 -14.67 13.05
N ALA A 614 12.47 -13.66 13.16
CA ALA A 614 13.80 -13.81 13.74
C ALA A 614 13.73 -14.33 15.18
N GLY A 615 12.82 -13.79 15.99
CA GLY A 615 12.62 -14.20 17.38
C GLY A 615 12.18 -15.65 17.54
N ILE A 616 11.36 -16.17 16.63
CA ILE A 616 10.93 -17.59 16.64
C ILE A 616 12.06 -18.49 16.14
N LEU A 617 12.77 -18.09 15.08
CA LEU A 617 13.89 -18.86 14.55
C LEU A 617 15.06 -18.94 15.55
N ALA A 618 15.29 -17.89 16.35
CA ALA A 618 16.29 -17.91 17.42
C ALA A 618 16.05 -19.01 18.46
N LYS A 619 14.78 -19.42 18.68
CA LYS A 619 14.38 -20.51 19.58
C LYS A 619 14.55 -21.91 18.97
N LYS A 620 14.69 -22.02 17.64
CA LYS A 620 14.65 -23.29 16.88
C LYS A 620 16.02 -23.65 16.30
N THR A 621 17.06 -23.72 17.14
CA THR A 621 18.46 -23.87 16.72
C THR A 621 18.74 -25.12 15.88
N VAL A 622 18.17 -26.28 16.24
CA VAL A 622 18.41 -27.57 15.55
C VAL A 622 17.60 -27.70 14.26
N THR A 623 16.37 -27.19 14.25
CA THR A 623 15.42 -27.29 13.12
C THR A 623 15.30 -25.96 12.36
N LEU A 624 16.34 -25.10 12.45
CA LEU A 624 16.29 -23.73 11.94
C LEU A 624 16.00 -23.71 10.45
N MET A 625 16.79 -24.45 9.66
CA MET A 625 16.64 -24.46 8.20
C MET A 625 15.38 -25.19 7.73
N ASP A 626 14.89 -26.18 8.47
CA ASP A 626 13.59 -26.83 8.22
C ASP A 626 12.44 -25.85 8.47
N THR A 627 12.56 -25.03 9.53
CA THR A 627 11.59 -23.97 9.84
C THR A 627 11.64 -22.87 8.79
N VAL A 628 12.82 -22.48 8.33
CA VAL A 628 12.99 -21.51 7.22
C VAL A 628 12.34 -22.05 5.94
N GLY A 629 12.58 -23.32 5.59
CA GLY A 629 11.98 -23.97 4.42
C GLY A 629 10.46 -24.02 4.50
N SER A 630 9.92 -24.59 5.57
CA SER A 630 8.46 -24.71 5.77
C SER A 630 7.75 -23.35 5.86
N THR A 631 8.38 -22.35 6.48
CA THR A 631 7.85 -20.98 6.52
C THR A 631 7.93 -20.33 5.14
N ASN A 632 8.97 -20.61 4.34
CA ASN A 632 9.02 -20.13 2.96
C ASN A 632 7.89 -20.72 2.11
N ASP A 633 7.65 -22.02 2.20
CA ASP A 633 6.65 -22.70 1.35
C ASP A 633 5.22 -22.24 1.65
N ARG A 634 4.92 -21.96 2.92
CA ARG A 634 3.56 -21.62 3.40
C ARG A 634 3.50 -20.30 4.15
N PHE A 635 4.31 -19.31 3.77
CA PHE A 635 4.53 -18.05 4.49
C PHE A 635 3.28 -17.45 5.14
N MET A 636 2.31 -17.00 4.34
CA MET A 636 1.09 -16.37 4.87
C MET A 636 0.28 -17.31 5.75
N GLN A 637 0.19 -18.59 5.38
CA GLN A 637 -0.60 -19.55 6.15
C GLN A 637 0.06 -19.89 7.49
N THR A 638 1.38 -19.95 7.54
CA THR A 638 2.16 -20.17 8.77
C THR A 638 1.99 -18.99 9.71
N LEU A 639 2.14 -17.76 9.22
CA LEU A 639 2.03 -16.57 10.06
C LEU A 639 0.60 -16.31 10.56
N GLU A 640 -0.45 -16.65 9.78
CA GLU A 640 -1.84 -16.42 10.19
C GLU A 640 -2.43 -17.48 11.14
N ASN A 641 -1.94 -18.73 11.09
CA ASN A 641 -2.56 -19.85 11.81
C ASN A 641 -1.72 -20.41 12.96
N ASN A 642 -0.46 -20.01 13.08
CA ASN A 642 0.40 -20.47 14.18
C ASN A 642 0.36 -19.45 15.33
N PRO A 643 -0.06 -19.86 16.55
CA PRO A 643 -0.12 -18.99 17.73
C PRO A 643 1.22 -18.33 18.11
N GLU A 644 2.36 -18.91 17.68
CA GLU A 644 3.67 -18.28 17.88
C GLU A 644 3.76 -16.87 17.25
N TYR A 645 2.90 -16.54 16.27
CA TYR A 645 2.89 -15.26 15.55
C TYR A 645 1.70 -14.35 15.93
N ASP A 646 1.05 -14.56 17.08
CA ASP A 646 -0.14 -13.80 17.50
C ASP A 646 0.10 -12.27 17.56
N SER A 647 1.35 -11.83 17.79
CA SER A 647 1.76 -10.42 17.74
C SER A 647 1.52 -9.75 16.37
N LEU A 648 1.37 -10.54 15.30
CA LEU A 648 1.08 -10.07 13.94
C LEU A 648 -0.42 -9.99 13.63
N GLN A 649 -1.31 -10.41 14.53
CA GLN A 649 -2.76 -10.39 14.30
C GLN A 649 -3.29 -8.98 14.00
N GLY A 650 -2.74 -7.96 14.68
CA GLY A 650 -3.05 -6.56 14.39
C GLY A 650 -2.62 -6.14 12.98
N LEU A 651 -1.46 -6.60 12.51
CA LEU A 651 -0.97 -6.36 11.15
C LEU A 651 -1.89 -7.02 10.10
N PHE A 652 -2.34 -8.26 10.33
CA PHE A 652 -3.28 -8.93 9.43
C PHE A 652 -4.66 -8.26 9.39
N SER A 653 -5.15 -7.81 10.55
CA SER A 653 -6.40 -7.04 10.65
C SER A 653 -6.29 -5.71 9.90
N TRP A 654 -5.16 -5.02 10.05
CA TRP A 654 -4.85 -3.82 9.27
C TRP A 654 -4.78 -4.12 7.77
N MET A 655 -4.08 -5.17 7.33
CA MET A 655 -4.01 -5.55 5.91
C MET A 655 -5.39 -5.85 5.33
N TYR A 656 -6.24 -6.53 6.09
CA TYR A 656 -7.61 -6.81 5.69
C TYR A 656 -8.40 -5.52 5.44
N SER A 657 -8.37 -4.59 6.41
CA SER A 657 -9.00 -3.28 6.30
C SER A 657 -8.41 -2.46 5.15
N TYR A 658 -7.10 -2.50 5.00
CA TYR A 658 -6.33 -1.76 4.01
C TYR A 658 -6.72 -2.11 2.57
N PHE A 659 -6.74 -3.40 2.22
CA PHE A 659 -7.19 -3.84 0.89
C PHE A 659 -8.68 -3.67 0.68
N ARG A 660 -9.47 -3.65 1.75
CA ARG A 660 -10.91 -3.41 1.69
C ARG A 660 -11.21 -1.95 1.32
N SER A 661 -10.52 -1.00 1.96
CA SER A 661 -10.68 0.45 1.75
C SER A 661 -10.11 0.94 0.41
N CYS A 662 -9.32 0.12 -0.30
CA CYS A 662 -8.82 0.44 -1.62
C CYS A 662 -9.96 0.64 -2.64
N PRO A 663 -9.90 1.67 -3.50
CA PRO A 663 -10.89 1.87 -4.57
C PRO A 663 -11.05 0.65 -5.47
N ASP A 664 -12.29 0.33 -5.85
CA ASP A 664 -12.62 -0.86 -6.65
C ASP A 664 -11.93 -0.87 -8.03
N SER A 665 -11.71 0.32 -8.60
CA SER A 665 -10.95 0.50 -9.84
C SER A 665 -9.46 0.16 -9.72
N LEU A 666 -8.90 0.23 -8.51
CA LEU A 666 -7.48 -0.06 -8.24
C LEU A 666 -7.21 -1.54 -7.96
N LYS A 667 -8.21 -2.27 -7.44
CA LYS A 667 -8.10 -3.70 -7.07
C LYS A 667 -7.54 -4.58 -8.20
N PRO A 668 -8.02 -4.51 -9.47
CA PRO A 668 -7.44 -5.30 -10.56
C PRO A 668 -5.94 -5.02 -10.77
N CYS A 669 -5.51 -3.77 -10.63
CA CYS A 669 -4.11 -3.36 -10.76
C CYS A 669 -3.24 -3.94 -9.63
N ILE A 670 -3.76 -3.97 -8.39
CA ILE A 670 -3.10 -4.58 -7.23
C ILE A 670 -2.85 -6.08 -7.48
N PHE A 671 -3.87 -6.84 -7.88
CA PHE A 671 -3.70 -8.27 -8.20
C PHE A 671 -2.76 -8.48 -9.38
N TYR A 672 -2.81 -7.59 -10.38
CA TYR A 672 -1.90 -7.67 -11.52
C TYR A 672 -0.43 -7.54 -11.14
N MET A 673 -0.11 -6.81 -10.07
CA MET A 673 1.27 -6.67 -9.60
C MET A 673 1.88 -8.00 -9.15
N SER A 674 1.04 -8.97 -8.77
CA SER A 674 1.48 -10.30 -8.37
C SER A 674 2.07 -11.11 -9.55
N LEU A 675 1.85 -10.66 -10.79
CA LEU A 675 2.43 -11.29 -11.99
C LEU A 675 3.96 -11.23 -12.02
N PHE A 676 4.52 -10.19 -11.40
CA PHE A 676 5.96 -9.98 -11.43
C PHE A 676 6.65 -10.76 -10.29
N PRO A 677 7.77 -11.44 -10.58
CA PRO A 677 8.62 -12.05 -9.54
C PRO A 677 9.10 -11.03 -8.50
N ARG A 678 9.59 -11.50 -7.35
CA ARG A 678 10.08 -10.63 -6.25
C ARG A 678 11.38 -9.91 -6.62
N ASP A 679 12.27 -10.60 -7.31
CA ASP A 679 13.59 -10.17 -7.75
C ASP A 679 13.51 -9.18 -8.93
N GLN A 680 12.47 -9.28 -9.76
CA GLN A 680 12.31 -8.40 -10.90
C GLN A 680 11.68 -7.06 -10.56
N SER A 681 12.27 -5.99 -11.10
CA SER A 681 11.75 -4.63 -10.99
C SER A 681 11.14 -4.21 -12.33
N PRO A 682 9.86 -4.54 -12.60
CA PRO A 682 9.24 -4.21 -13.88
C PRO A 682 9.24 -2.70 -14.14
N ARG A 683 9.43 -2.35 -15.41
CA ARG A 683 9.44 -0.96 -15.87
C ARG A 683 8.04 -0.38 -15.76
N ARG A 684 7.90 0.83 -15.18
CA ARG A 684 6.60 1.52 -14.99
C ARG A 684 5.72 1.50 -16.24
N ARG A 685 6.27 1.90 -17.39
CA ARG A 685 5.53 1.90 -18.68
C ARG A 685 5.13 0.52 -19.18
N ARG A 686 5.85 -0.55 -18.82
CA ARG A 686 5.46 -1.93 -19.17
C ARG A 686 4.19 -2.29 -18.40
N VAL A 687 4.16 -2.01 -17.10
CA VAL A 687 3.01 -2.25 -16.22
C VAL A 687 1.78 -1.46 -16.68
N VAL A 688 1.91 -0.14 -16.82
CA VAL A 688 0.78 0.73 -17.20
C VAL A 688 0.17 0.33 -18.55
N ARG A 689 0.99 0.04 -19.57
CA ARG A 689 0.48 -0.36 -20.89
C ARG A 689 -0.18 -1.73 -20.89
N ARG A 690 0.29 -2.64 -20.02
CA ARG A 690 -0.39 -3.91 -19.79
C ARG A 690 -1.75 -3.68 -19.14
N TRP A 691 -1.87 -2.82 -18.13
CA TRP A 691 -3.18 -2.46 -17.56
C TRP A 691 -4.15 -1.83 -18.57
N VAL A 692 -3.66 -0.98 -19.47
CA VAL A 692 -4.45 -0.42 -20.58
C VAL A 692 -4.91 -1.52 -21.53
N ALA A 693 -4.01 -2.44 -21.90
CA ALA A 693 -4.35 -3.57 -22.76
C ALA A 693 -5.37 -4.53 -22.11
N GLU A 694 -5.25 -4.77 -20.80
CA GLU A 694 -6.24 -5.54 -20.04
C GLU A 694 -7.59 -4.82 -19.94
N GLY A 695 -7.62 -3.50 -20.04
CA GLY A 695 -8.81 -2.67 -19.81
C GLY A 695 -9.06 -2.34 -18.34
N TYR A 696 -8.04 -2.46 -17.49
CA TYR A 696 -8.09 -2.03 -16.08
C TYR A 696 -7.97 -0.52 -15.96
N SER A 697 -7.27 0.10 -16.90
CA SER A 697 -7.29 1.54 -17.09
C SER A 697 -7.98 1.88 -18.40
N ARG A 698 -8.93 2.82 -18.35
CA ARG A 698 -9.83 3.17 -19.46
C ARG A 698 -9.84 4.69 -19.66
N ASP A 699 -10.22 5.10 -20.86
CA ASP A 699 -10.50 6.51 -21.14
C ASP A 699 -11.71 6.96 -20.29
N SER A 700 -11.61 8.17 -19.74
CA SER A 700 -12.71 8.88 -19.08
C SER A 700 -12.90 10.24 -19.78
N GLU A 701 -13.99 10.96 -19.48
CA GLU A 701 -14.28 12.26 -20.12
C GLU A 701 -13.08 13.22 -20.10
N ASP A 702 -12.36 13.26 -18.97
CA ASP A 702 -11.24 14.18 -18.77
C ASP A 702 -9.85 13.59 -19.03
N ASN A 703 -9.69 12.27 -19.13
CA ASN A 703 -8.36 11.63 -19.11
C ASN A 703 -8.27 10.39 -20.02
N SER A 704 -7.12 10.22 -20.66
CA SER A 704 -6.81 9.00 -21.41
C SER A 704 -6.54 7.81 -20.48
N ALA A 705 -6.69 6.60 -21.01
CA ALA A 705 -6.38 5.35 -20.33
C ALA A 705 -4.93 5.27 -19.84
N GLU A 706 -3.97 5.85 -20.58
CA GLU A 706 -2.58 5.91 -20.09
C GLU A 706 -2.48 6.86 -18.88
N GLN A 707 -3.10 8.03 -18.91
CA GLN A 707 -3.11 8.97 -17.78
C GLN A 707 -3.80 8.39 -16.54
N ASN A 708 -4.94 7.72 -16.70
CA ASN A 708 -5.62 7.03 -15.61
C ASN A 708 -4.76 5.89 -15.04
N GLY A 709 -4.03 5.17 -15.90
CA GLY A 709 -3.10 4.11 -15.48
C GLY A 709 -1.90 4.68 -14.72
N GLU A 710 -1.42 5.86 -15.11
CA GLU A 710 -0.37 6.58 -14.38
C GLU A 710 -0.86 7.09 -13.02
N LYS A 711 -2.12 7.53 -12.90
CA LYS A 711 -2.74 7.87 -11.61
C LYS A 711 -2.82 6.65 -10.71
N PHE A 712 -3.28 5.51 -11.22
CA PHE A 712 -3.32 4.26 -10.46
C PHE A 712 -1.92 3.83 -9.99
N PHE A 713 -0.91 3.96 -10.85
CA PHE A 713 0.46 3.66 -10.47
C PHE A 713 0.97 4.56 -9.35
N SER A 714 0.69 5.88 -9.41
CA SER A 714 1.02 6.81 -8.33
C SER A 714 0.26 6.46 -7.04
N ASN A 715 -1.03 6.12 -7.12
CA ASN A 715 -1.79 5.68 -5.95
C ASN A 715 -1.16 4.43 -5.31
N LEU A 716 -0.68 3.45 -6.09
CA LEU A 716 0.01 2.28 -5.53
C LEU A 716 1.33 2.63 -4.82
N LEU A 717 2.03 3.68 -5.27
CA LEU A 717 3.21 4.22 -4.59
C LEU A 717 2.85 4.91 -3.28
N ASP A 718 1.80 5.73 -3.29
CA ASP A 718 1.29 6.41 -2.09
C ASP A 718 0.78 5.39 -1.06
N LEU A 719 0.20 4.29 -1.54
CA LEU A 719 -0.19 3.13 -0.76
C LEU A 719 1.02 2.24 -0.35
N SER A 720 2.25 2.57 -0.75
CA SER A 720 3.45 1.77 -0.47
C SER A 720 3.34 0.28 -0.84
N ILE A 721 2.39 -0.08 -1.71
CA ILE A 721 2.24 -1.43 -2.28
C ILE A 721 3.41 -1.70 -3.22
N ILE A 722 3.82 -0.67 -3.96
CA ILE A 722 5.03 -0.66 -4.77
C ILE A 722 6.05 0.34 -4.22
N GLN A 723 7.32 0.03 -4.39
CA GLN A 723 8.45 0.77 -3.86
C GLN A 723 9.53 0.97 -4.93
N HIS A 724 10.46 1.88 -4.65
CA HIS A 724 11.65 2.11 -5.46
C HIS A 724 12.68 0.99 -5.24
N PRO A 725 13.33 0.45 -6.30
CA PRO A 725 14.43 -0.48 -6.11
C PRO A 725 15.65 0.19 -5.43
N PRO A 726 16.34 -0.49 -4.48
CA PRO A 726 17.48 0.05 -3.74
C PRO A 726 18.63 0.51 -4.64
N GLN A 727 18.93 -0.24 -5.71
CA GLN A 727 20.05 0.01 -6.63
C GLN A 727 19.79 1.14 -7.64
N LEU A 728 18.65 1.82 -7.52
CA LEU A 728 18.30 3.00 -8.30
C LEU A 728 17.94 4.17 -7.37
N VAL A 729 18.78 4.45 -6.37
CA VAL A 729 18.93 5.82 -5.84
C VAL A 729 19.68 6.66 -6.90
N THR A 730 19.09 6.77 -8.09
CA THR A 730 19.30 7.93 -8.95
C THR A 730 18.12 8.84 -8.76
N ALA A 731 17.97 9.32 -7.52
CA ALA A 731 16.96 10.30 -7.14
C ALA A 731 17.29 11.69 -7.72
N THR A 732 17.67 11.79 -9.00
CA THR A 732 18.02 13.09 -9.61
C THR A 732 17.80 13.14 -11.13
N SER A 733 17.07 12.19 -11.73
CA SER A 733 16.40 12.55 -12.99
C SER A 733 15.20 13.43 -12.67
N GLY A 734 15.18 14.68 -13.11
CA GLY A 734 14.05 15.63 -12.95
C GLY A 734 12.73 15.19 -13.58
N ASP A 735 12.59 13.92 -14.00
CA ASP A 735 11.31 13.27 -14.17
C ASP A 735 10.93 12.69 -12.80
N ARG A 736 9.99 13.32 -12.07
CA ARG A 736 9.33 12.78 -10.86
C ARG A 736 8.72 11.36 -11.06
N ARG A 737 8.88 10.75 -12.23
CA ARG A 737 8.31 9.47 -12.65
C ARG A 737 9.34 8.35 -12.49
N MET A 738 9.13 7.55 -11.45
CA MET A 738 9.80 6.28 -11.20
C MET A 738 9.96 5.41 -12.47
N ILE A 739 11.17 4.95 -12.79
CA ILE A 739 11.48 4.19 -14.03
C ILE A 739 11.06 2.71 -13.91
N SER A 740 11.26 2.11 -12.75
CA SER A 740 10.92 0.73 -12.40
C SER A 740 10.33 0.66 -10.98
N CYS A 741 9.43 -0.30 -10.75
CA CYS A 741 8.83 -0.56 -9.43
C CYS A 741 9.22 -1.95 -8.95
N ARG A 742 9.26 -2.15 -7.63
CA ARG A 742 9.21 -3.46 -6.99
C ARG A 742 7.98 -3.52 -6.09
N VAL A 743 7.31 -4.66 -6.02
CA VAL A 743 6.20 -4.86 -5.08
C VAL A 743 6.78 -5.19 -3.71
N ASN A 744 6.23 -4.61 -2.64
CA ASN A 744 6.64 -4.97 -1.29
C ASN A 744 6.46 -6.48 -1.06
N GLY A 745 7.48 -7.15 -0.50
CA GLY A 745 7.50 -8.61 -0.36
C GLY A 745 6.33 -9.16 0.45
N PHE A 746 6.04 -8.58 1.60
CA PHE A 746 4.97 -9.03 2.50
C PHE A 746 3.59 -8.83 1.85
N ILE A 747 3.37 -7.64 1.28
CA ILE A 747 2.15 -7.35 0.53
C ILE A 747 1.98 -8.31 -0.65
N ARG A 748 3.05 -8.63 -1.37
CA ARG A 748 3.01 -9.59 -2.48
C ARG A 748 2.57 -10.96 -2.01
N GLU A 749 3.15 -11.49 -0.93
CA GLU A 749 2.78 -12.79 -0.38
C GLU A 749 1.31 -12.81 0.06
N TYR A 750 0.80 -11.71 0.60
CA TYR A 750 -0.61 -11.59 0.98
C TYR A 750 -1.52 -11.59 -0.24
N ILE A 751 -1.16 -10.86 -1.30
CA ILE A 751 -1.90 -10.90 -2.56
C ILE A 751 -1.87 -12.30 -3.17
N VAL A 752 -0.72 -13.00 -3.09
CA VAL A 752 -0.55 -14.37 -3.59
C VAL A 752 -1.45 -15.36 -2.85
N SER A 753 -1.48 -15.31 -1.51
CA SER A 753 -2.26 -16.24 -0.70
C SER A 753 -3.77 -16.14 -0.93
N ARG A 754 -4.25 -14.97 -1.40
CA ARG A 754 -5.67 -14.73 -1.72
C ARG A 754 -6.05 -15.04 -3.17
N ARG A 755 -5.10 -15.42 -4.05
CA ARG A 755 -5.34 -15.66 -5.50
C ARG A 755 -6.38 -16.74 -5.80
N MET A 756 -6.38 -17.83 -5.03
CA MET A 756 -7.17 -19.04 -5.32
C MET A 756 -8.69 -18.83 -5.20
N GLU A 757 -9.13 -17.80 -4.48
CA GLU A 757 -10.55 -17.49 -4.36
C GLU A 757 -11.08 -16.62 -5.51
N GLU A 758 -10.19 -15.96 -6.26
CA GLU A 758 -10.55 -14.97 -7.29
C GLU A 758 -10.22 -15.41 -8.73
N ASN A 759 -9.41 -16.46 -8.92
CA ASN A 759 -9.00 -17.03 -10.22
C ASN A 759 -8.47 -15.98 -11.22
N LEU A 760 -7.80 -14.93 -10.74
CA LEU A 760 -7.24 -13.91 -11.63
C LEU A 760 -5.89 -14.35 -12.20
N VAL A 761 -4.99 -14.86 -11.36
CA VAL A 761 -3.60 -15.17 -11.71
C VAL A 761 -3.32 -16.61 -11.35
N PHE A 762 -2.82 -17.40 -12.29
CA PHE A 762 -2.25 -18.71 -12.01
C PHE A 762 -0.84 -18.84 -12.59
N GLU A 763 -0.01 -19.56 -11.87
CA GLU A 763 1.43 -19.61 -12.07
C GLU A 763 1.87 -21.06 -12.30
N LEU A 764 2.80 -21.24 -13.23
CA LEU A 764 3.40 -22.52 -13.56
C LEU A 764 4.88 -22.48 -13.18
N GLU A 765 5.23 -23.33 -12.21
CA GLU A 765 6.58 -23.52 -11.65
C GLU A 765 6.86 -25.01 -11.43
N GLY A 766 8.13 -25.39 -11.28
CA GLY A 766 8.58 -26.80 -11.33
C GLY A 766 7.92 -27.76 -10.32
N CYS A 767 7.37 -27.23 -9.22
CA CYS A 767 6.73 -28.00 -8.15
C CYS A 767 5.20 -27.99 -8.15
N CYS A 768 4.55 -27.48 -9.21
CA CYS A 768 3.08 -27.39 -9.24
C CYS A 768 2.39 -28.76 -9.13
N GLU A 769 1.56 -28.95 -8.09
CA GLU A 769 0.67 -30.11 -7.97
C GLU A 769 -0.29 -30.20 -9.17
N ILE A 770 -0.42 -31.41 -9.73
CA ILE A 770 -1.27 -31.74 -10.89
C ILE A 770 -2.73 -31.55 -10.48
N THR A 771 -3.28 -30.40 -10.79
CA THR A 771 -4.70 -30.10 -10.58
C THR A 771 -5.29 -29.65 -11.91
N THR A 772 -6.18 -30.48 -12.46
CA THR A 772 -6.87 -30.27 -13.75
C THR A 772 -7.90 -29.12 -13.71
N GLN A 773 -8.03 -28.43 -12.58
CA GLN A 773 -9.01 -27.36 -12.36
C GLN A 773 -8.39 -25.94 -12.31
N ARG A 774 -7.11 -25.77 -12.68
CA ARG A 774 -6.50 -24.44 -12.72
C ARG A 774 -7.10 -23.60 -13.83
N THR A 775 -7.91 -22.63 -13.45
CA THR A 775 -8.49 -21.63 -14.34
C THR A 775 -8.03 -20.24 -13.91
N GLY A 776 -7.70 -19.39 -14.88
CA GLY A 776 -7.50 -17.98 -14.59
C GLY A 776 -7.27 -17.12 -15.81
N ARG A 777 -7.18 -15.81 -15.58
CA ARG A 777 -7.10 -14.80 -16.65
C ARG A 777 -5.67 -14.44 -17.02
N HIS A 778 -4.74 -14.62 -16.10
CA HIS A 778 -3.34 -14.29 -16.31
C HIS A 778 -2.47 -15.49 -15.96
N LEU A 779 -1.70 -15.94 -16.95
CA LEU A 779 -0.79 -17.07 -16.85
C LEU A 779 0.65 -16.56 -16.80
N ILE A 780 1.38 -17.05 -15.81
CA ILE A 780 2.82 -16.85 -15.68
C ILE A 780 3.50 -18.20 -15.83
N ILE A 781 4.45 -18.28 -16.75
CA ILE A 781 5.36 -19.43 -16.85
C ILE A 781 6.70 -19.01 -16.26
N ARG A 782 7.12 -19.66 -15.18
CA ARG A 782 8.42 -19.41 -14.54
C ARG A 782 9.53 -20.18 -15.24
N GLU A 783 10.76 -19.72 -15.04
CA GLU A 783 11.96 -20.37 -15.57
C GLU A 783 12.11 -21.80 -15.06
N SER A 784 11.68 -22.05 -13.82
CA SER A 784 11.67 -23.37 -13.19
C SER A 784 10.68 -24.38 -13.80
N TRP A 785 9.79 -23.95 -14.71
CA TRP A 785 8.81 -24.87 -15.31
C TRP A 785 9.48 -25.84 -16.28
N ASP A 786 9.53 -27.12 -15.89
CA ASP A 786 10.22 -28.17 -16.64
C ASP A 786 9.28 -29.18 -17.32
N ARG A 787 8.00 -29.22 -16.89
CA ARG A 787 6.99 -30.22 -17.28
C ARG A 787 6.67 -30.22 -18.78
N ASP A 788 6.06 -31.33 -19.20
CA ASP A 788 5.78 -31.62 -20.61
C ASP A 788 4.50 -30.95 -21.14
N LYS A 789 4.29 -31.16 -22.45
CA LYS A 789 3.16 -30.66 -23.22
C LYS A 789 1.82 -31.24 -22.75
N ILE A 790 1.77 -32.50 -22.31
CA ILE A 790 0.54 -33.19 -21.93
C ILE A 790 -0.08 -32.50 -20.71
N VAL A 791 0.75 -32.20 -19.72
CA VAL A 791 0.32 -31.46 -18.52
C VAL A 791 -0.22 -30.08 -18.91
N PHE A 792 0.51 -29.36 -19.77
CA PHE A 792 0.09 -28.03 -20.21
C PHE A 792 -1.24 -28.05 -20.97
N GLU A 793 -1.43 -29.00 -21.88
CA GLU A 793 -2.65 -29.11 -22.70
C GLU A 793 -3.87 -29.62 -21.91
N SER A 794 -3.67 -30.23 -20.74
CA SER A 794 -4.78 -30.64 -19.85
C SER A 794 -5.50 -29.46 -19.18
N MET A 795 -4.93 -28.25 -19.25
CA MET A 795 -5.43 -27.04 -18.59
C MET A 795 -6.42 -26.27 -19.49
N ASP A 796 -7.38 -25.57 -18.88
CA ASP A 796 -8.32 -24.70 -19.60
C ASP A 796 -7.79 -23.25 -19.72
N PHE A 797 -7.42 -22.86 -20.95
CA PHE A 797 -6.98 -21.49 -21.28
C PHE A 797 -8.04 -20.64 -21.97
N SER A 798 -9.30 -21.11 -22.03
CA SER A 798 -10.38 -20.41 -22.75
C SER A 798 -10.63 -18.98 -22.24
N LYS A 799 -10.37 -18.75 -20.95
CA LYS A 799 -10.54 -17.45 -20.26
C LYS A 799 -9.27 -16.61 -20.19
N LEU A 800 -8.16 -17.08 -20.77
CA LEU A 800 -6.86 -16.44 -20.63
C LEU A 800 -6.80 -15.12 -21.41
N ARG A 801 -6.41 -14.04 -20.72
CA ARG A 801 -6.23 -12.68 -21.25
C ARG A 801 -4.76 -12.26 -21.29
N SER A 802 -3.91 -12.75 -20.38
CA SER A 802 -2.47 -12.48 -20.39
C SER A 802 -1.65 -13.76 -20.34
N LEU A 803 -0.57 -13.80 -21.12
CA LEU A 803 0.50 -14.78 -21.00
C LEU A 803 1.84 -14.04 -20.81
N THR A 804 2.57 -14.39 -19.76
CA THR A 804 3.93 -13.91 -19.52
C THR A 804 4.86 -15.10 -19.31
N VAL A 805 5.97 -15.12 -20.05
CA VAL A 805 6.96 -16.20 -19.97
C VAL A 805 8.28 -15.64 -19.45
N PHE A 806 8.74 -16.20 -18.33
CA PHE A 806 10.07 -15.96 -17.77
C PHE A 806 10.92 -17.19 -18.07
N GLY A 807 12.08 -17.00 -18.71
CA GLY A 807 12.99 -18.09 -19.08
C GLY A 807 12.75 -18.64 -20.49
N LYS A 808 12.88 -19.96 -20.64
CA LYS A 808 12.92 -20.64 -21.95
C LYS A 808 11.54 -20.82 -22.57
N TRP A 809 11.39 -20.38 -23.81
CA TRP A 809 10.18 -20.57 -24.61
C TRP A 809 9.98 -22.04 -25.02
N ARG A 810 8.72 -22.47 -25.07
CA ARG A 810 8.30 -23.75 -25.66
C ARG A 810 7.10 -23.52 -26.56
N GLN A 811 7.10 -24.14 -27.74
CA GLN A 811 6.07 -23.92 -28.78
C GLN A 811 4.64 -24.24 -28.31
N PHE A 812 4.48 -25.15 -27.35
CA PHE A 812 3.18 -25.55 -26.82
C PHE A 812 2.61 -24.58 -25.77
N PHE A 813 3.37 -23.55 -25.36
CA PHE A 813 2.86 -22.52 -24.44
C PHE A 813 1.73 -21.68 -25.05
N VAL A 814 1.54 -21.70 -26.37
CA VAL A 814 0.34 -21.17 -27.03
C VAL A 814 -0.56 -22.32 -27.45
N SER A 815 -1.79 -22.29 -26.95
CA SER A 815 -2.87 -23.21 -27.29
C SER A 815 -3.95 -22.53 -28.13
N GLU A 816 -4.66 -23.30 -28.95
CA GLU A 816 -5.81 -22.82 -29.75
C GLU A 816 -7.00 -22.35 -28.89
N SER A 817 -7.05 -22.76 -27.62
CA SER A 817 -8.07 -22.30 -26.67
C SER A 817 -7.84 -20.85 -26.21
N MET A 818 -6.65 -20.27 -26.39
CA MET A 818 -6.28 -18.91 -25.94
C MET A 818 -6.85 -17.77 -26.83
N LYS A 819 -8.14 -17.87 -27.18
CA LYS A 819 -8.80 -16.94 -28.13
C LYS A 819 -9.00 -15.53 -27.57
N LEU A 820 -9.00 -15.38 -26.24
CA LEU A 820 -9.24 -14.12 -25.53
C LEU A 820 -7.96 -13.35 -25.16
N LEU A 821 -6.79 -13.84 -25.59
CA LEU A 821 -5.51 -13.25 -25.18
C LEU A 821 -5.34 -11.80 -25.69
N ARG A 822 -5.15 -10.88 -24.75
CA ARG A 822 -4.92 -9.43 -24.97
C ARG A 822 -3.46 -9.05 -24.78
N VAL A 823 -2.74 -9.72 -23.87
CA VAL A 823 -1.34 -9.44 -23.54
C VAL A 823 -0.48 -10.67 -23.78
N LEU A 824 0.49 -10.56 -24.67
CA LEU A 824 1.58 -11.53 -24.84
C LEU A 824 2.90 -10.83 -24.53
N ASP A 825 3.53 -11.26 -23.43
CA ASP A 825 4.76 -10.66 -22.92
C ASP A 825 5.87 -11.69 -22.84
N LEU A 826 6.77 -11.66 -23.83
CA LEU A 826 7.93 -12.51 -23.97
C LEU A 826 9.23 -11.71 -23.74
N GLU A 827 9.17 -10.62 -22.95
CA GLU A 827 10.37 -9.83 -22.65
C GLU A 827 11.46 -10.72 -22.03
N ASP A 828 12.62 -10.72 -22.68
CA ASP A 828 13.83 -11.48 -22.33
C ASP A 828 13.62 -13.02 -22.32
N SER A 829 12.57 -13.53 -22.96
CA SER A 829 12.39 -14.98 -23.15
C SER A 829 13.43 -15.56 -24.13
N LEU A 830 13.97 -16.73 -23.78
CA LEU A 830 14.97 -17.45 -24.58
C LEU A 830 14.31 -18.38 -25.61
N ASP A 831 15.01 -18.70 -26.69
CA ASP A 831 14.60 -19.69 -27.71
C ASP A 831 13.31 -19.39 -28.49
N VAL A 832 12.85 -18.13 -28.52
CA VAL A 832 11.70 -17.71 -29.37
C VAL A 832 12.18 -17.47 -30.80
N GLN A 833 11.70 -18.27 -31.77
CA GLN A 833 12.11 -18.18 -33.17
C GLN A 833 11.05 -17.48 -34.06
N ASP A 834 11.45 -17.07 -35.27
CA ASP A 834 10.55 -16.43 -36.25
C ASP A 834 9.34 -17.32 -36.62
N ALA A 835 9.52 -18.64 -36.72
CA ALA A 835 8.45 -19.60 -37.02
C ALA A 835 7.41 -19.67 -35.89
N ASP A 836 7.85 -19.58 -34.63
CA ASP A 836 6.97 -19.54 -33.47
C ASP A 836 6.12 -18.28 -33.51
N LEU A 837 6.75 -17.13 -33.81
CA LEU A 837 6.06 -15.85 -33.93
C LEU A 837 4.96 -15.89 -34.99
N GLU A 838 5.24 -16.43 -36.17
CA GLU A 838 4.23 -16.58 -37.23
C GLU A 838 3.03 -17.42 -36.77
N LYS A 839 3.28 -18.54 -36.05
CA LYS A 839 2.21 -19.38 -35.49
C LYS A 839 1.39 -18.62 -34.44
N MET A 840 2.06 -17.94 -33.51
CA MET A 840 1.43 -17.15 -32.45
C MET A 840 0.52 -16.06 -33.01
N LEU A 841 1.00 -15.25 -33.97
CA LEU A 841 0.22 -14.12 -34.49
C LEU A 841 -0.98 -14.55 -35.33
N LYS A 842 -0.96 -15.77 -35.92
CA LYS A 842 -2.11 -16.33 -36.63
C LYS A 842 -3.26 -16.74 -35.70
N LEU A 843 -2.91 -17.26 -34.52
CA LEU A 843 -3.86 -17.74 -33.50
C LEU A 843 -4.42 -16.57 -32.67
N LEU A 844 -3.56 -15.68 -32.20
CA LEU A 844 -3.86 -14.70 -31.15
C LEU A 844 -4.34 -13.35 -31.71
N ARG A 845 -5.50 -13.34 -32.35
CA ARG A 845 -6.01 -12.15 -33.08
C ARG A 845 -6.51 -10.99 -32.20
N ARG A 846 -6.78 -11.24 -30.92
CA ARG A 846 -7.30 -10.23 -29.97
C ARG A 846 -6.20 -9.48 -29.21
N LEU A 847 -4.93 -9.69 -29.57
CA LEU A 847 -3.81 -9.03 -28.90
C LEU A 847 -3.88 -7.49 -29.00
N LYS A 848 -3.67 -6.86 -27.85
CA LYS A 848 -3.50 -5.42 -27.66
C LYS A 848 -2.07 -5.04 -27.27
N PHE A 849 -1.35 -5.95 -26.61
CA PHE A 849 0.03 -5.75 -26.20
C PHE A 849 0.87 -6.95 -26.65
N LEU A 850 1.94 -6.67 -27.38
CA LEU A 850 2.96 -7.63 -27.77
C LEU A 850 4.34 -7.09 -27.40
N SER A 851 5.03 -7.80 -26.51
CA SER A 851 6.44 -7.56 -26.21
C SER A 851 7.28 -8.76 -26.62
N LEU A 852 8.21 -8.52 -27.53
CA LEU A 852 9.28 -9.42 -27.97
C LEU A 852 10.64 -8.87 -27.55
N ARG A 853 10.66 -7.94 -26.60
CA ARG A 853 11.86 -7.22 -26.23
C ARG A 853 12.93 -8.20 -25.74
N GLY A 854 14.15 -8.11 -26.25
CA GLY A 854 15.23 -8.99 -25.81
C GLY A 854 15.22 -10.40 -26.41
N CYS A 855 14.21 -10.77 -27.20
CA CYS A 855 14.22 -12.01 -27.98
C CYS A 855 15.21 -11.89 -29.15
N ARG A 856 16.43 -12.39 -28.95
CA ARG A 856 17.56 -12.19 -29.87
C ARG A 856 17.46 -13.00 -31.17
N GLU A 857 16.75 -14.12 -31.15
CA GLU A 857 16.59 -15.04 -32.30
C GLU A 857 15.44 -14.63 -33.25
N ILE A 858 14.78 -13.50 -33.01
CA ILE A 858 13.73 -12.96 -33.88
C ILE A 858 14.35 -11.95 -34.86
N HIS A 859 14.34 -12.30 -36.14
CA HIS A 859 14.95 -11.50 -37.22
C HIS A 859 13.92 -10.74 -38.05
N HIS A 860 12.67 -11.21 -38.11
CA HIS A 860 11.65 -10.60 -38.95
C HIS A 860 10.26 -10.61 -38.31
N LEU A 861 9.57 -9.49 -38.44
CA LEU A 861 8.18 -9.38 -38.02
C LEU A 861 7.26 -9.83 -39.17
N PRO A 862 6.46 -10.91 -39.00
CA PRO A 862 5.70 -11.49 -40.09
C PRO A 862 4.54 -10.60 -40.56
N SER A 863 4.08 -10.83 -41.80
CA SER A 863 3.01 -10.02 -42.40
C SER A 863 1.64 -10.17 -41.70
N SER A 864 1.45 -11.28 -40.97
CA SER A 864 0.31 -11.57 -40.12
C SER A 864 0.17 -10.60 -38.94
N VAL A 865 1.22 -9.87 -38.56
CA VAL A 865 1.11 -8.81 -37.54
C VAL A 865 0.05 -7.77 -37.91
N GLY A 866 -0.16 -7.50 -39.20
CA GLY A 866 -1.18 -6.55 -39.65
C GLY A 866 -2.62 -7.03 -39.48
N ASP A 867 -2.81 -8.29 -39.08
CA ASP A 867 -4.13 -8.86 -38.76
C ASP A 867 -4.49 -8.63 -37.27
N LEU A 868 -3.52 -8.26 -36.43
CA LEU A 868 -3.72 -7.88 -35.02
C LEU A 868 -4.30 -6.47 -34.87
N ARG A 869 -5.45 -6.21 -35.47
CA ARG A 869 -6.01 -4.86 -35.62
C ARG A 869 -6.38 -4.17 -34.29
N GLN A 870 -6.41 -4.89 -33.16
CA GLN A 870 -6.57 -4.34 -31.81
C GLN A 870 -5.24 -3.95 -31.15
N LEU A 871 -4.10 -4.23 -31.78
CA LEU A 871 -2.79 -3.98 -31.19
C LEU A 871 -2.58 -2.50 -30.90
N GLN A 872 -2.32 -2.18 -29.63
CA GLN A 872 -2.05 -0.84 -29.10
C GLN A 872 -0.56 -0.65 -28.82
N THR A 873 0.14 -1.70 -28.36
CA THR A 873 1.57 -1.67 -28.05
C THR A 873 2.31 -2.80 -28.75
N LEU A 874 3.38 -2.44 -29.47
CA LEU A 874 4.37 -3.35 -30.03
C LEU A 874 5.76 -2.96 -29.51
N ASP A 875 6.39 -3.83 -28.72
CA ASP A 875 7.77 -3.66 -28.22
C ASP A 875 8.69 -4.72 -28.81
N ILE A 876 9.54 -4.32 -29.75
CA ILE A 876 10.50 -5.17 -30.47
C ILE A 876 11.94 -4.71 -30.25
N ARG A 877 12.22 -3.95 -29.19
CA ARG A 877 13.58 -3.47 -28.90
C ARG A 877 14.49 -4.63 -28.52
N HIS A 878 15.78 -4.49 -28.82
CA HIS A 878 16.79 -5.54 -28.56
C HIS A 878 16.47 -6.89 -29.25
N THR A 879 15.68 -6.87 -30.33
CA THR A 879 15.57 -7.97 -31.31
C THR A 879 16.48 -7.68 -32.50
N LEU A 880 16.58 -8.62 -33.44
CA LEU A 880 17.29 -8.44 -34.71
C LEU A 880 16.37 -7.96 -35.85
N ILE A 881 15.16 -7.49 -35.54
CA ILE A 881 14.21 -6.97 -36.52
C ILE A 881 14.71 -5.64 -37.11
N VAL A 882 14.98 -5.65 -38.41
CA VAL A 882 15.42 -4.47 -39.16
C VAL A 882 14.29 -3.82 -39.97
N ASN A 883 13.31 -4.60 -40.44
CA ASN A 883 12.24 -4.14 -41.31
C ASN A 883 10.86 -4.28 -40.64
N LEU A 884 10.06 -3.22 -40.68
CA LEU A 884 8.63 -3.32 -40.37
C LEU A 884 7.86 -3.79 -41.62
N PRO A 885 6.92 -4.76 -41.49
CA PRO A 885 6.20 -5.32 -42.63
C PRO A 885 5.19 -4.31 -43.18
N GLY A 886 4.98 -4.31 -44.50
CA GLY A 886 4.05 -3.39 -45.18
C GLY A 886 2.60 -3.43 -44.69
N ASN A 887 2.21 -4.51 -44.02
CA ASN A 887 0.88 -4.69 -43.43
C ASN A 887 0.69 -3.92 -42.11
N ILE A 888 1.74 -3.37 -41.49
CA ILE A 888 1.66 -2.64 -40.22
C ILE A 888 0.71 -1.43 -40.29
N LYS A 889 0.55 -0.82 -41.47
CA LYS A 889 -0.40 0.27 -41.74
C LYS A 889 -1.88 -0.09 -41.49
N LYS A 890 -2.21 -1.39 -41.35
CA LYS A 890 -3.55 -1.87 -40.99
C LYS A 890 -3.88 -1.65 -39.51
N LEU A 891 -2.87 -1.45 -38.66
CA LEU A 891 -2.98 -1.38 -37.20
C LEU A 891 -3.36 0.01 -36.71
N GLN A 892 -4.54 0.49 -37.09
CA GLN A 892 -4.98 1.87 -36.83
C GLN A 892 -5.20 2.23 -35.35
N LYS A 893 -5.23 1.25 -34.43
CA LYS A 893 -5.30 1.46 -32.98
C LYS A 893 -3.92 1.49 -32.29
N LEU A 894 -2.84 1.32 -33.07
CA LEU A 894 -1.49 1.24 -32.54
C LEU A 894 -1.06 2.61 -32.01
N GLN A 895 -0.69 2.65 -30.73
CA GLN A 895 -0.28 3.87 -30.03
C GLN A 895 1.24 3.88 -29.77
N TYR A 896 1.84 2.70 -29.62
CA TYR A 896 3.27 2.57 -29.29
C TYR A 896 3.95 1.54 -30.18
N ILE A 897 4.87 2.01 -31.02
CA ILE A 897 5.86 1.17 -31.68
C ILE A 897 7.19 1.44 -30.99
N ARG A 898 7.68 0.50 -30.20
CA ARG A 898 9.02 0.58 -29.62
C ARG A 898 9.94 -0.32 -30.43
N ALA A 899 10.73 0.30 -31.28
CA ALA A 899 11.65 -0.37 -32.19
C ALA A 899 13.01 0.34 -32.22
N GLY A 900 14.03 -0.37 -32.72
CA GLY A 900 15.41 0.11 -32.78
C GLY A 900 16.14 0.04 -31.44
N THR A 901 17.47 0.00 -31.49
CA THR A 901 18.35 -0.03 -30.31
C THR A 901 19.01 1.33 -30.14
N SER A 902 18.86 1.93 -28.95
CA SER A 902 19.53 3.19 -28.57
C SER A 902 20.84 2.97 -27.81
N ILE A 903 21.30 1.71 -27.71
CA ILE A 903 22.46 1.32 -26.91
C ILE A 903 23.51 0.81 -27.89
N GLN A 904 24.62 1.54 -28.00
CA GLN A 904 25.89 0.92 -28.41
C GLN A 904 26.07 -0.26 -27.46
N ALA A 905 26.12 -1.48 -28.01
CA ALA A 905 26.57 -2.59 -27.20
C ALA A 905 27.90 -2.16 -26.57
N GLN A 906 27.93 -2.07 -25.23
CA GLN A 906 29.19 -2.33 -24.55
C GLN A 906 29.70 -3.62 -25.18
N GLU A 907 30.94 -3.58 -25.67
CA GLU A 907 31.60 -4.75 -26.20
C GLU A 907 31.66 -5.78 -25.07
N SER A 908 30.64 -6.63 -25.00
CA SER A 908 30.67 -7.82 -24.18
C SER A 908 31.87 -8.63 -24.68
N SER A 909 32.84 -8.83 -23.81
CA SER A 909 34.13 -9.52 -24.00
C SER A 909 34.00 -11.01 -24.33
N THR A 910 32.85 -11.46 -24.85
CA THR A 910 32.64 -12.82 -25.35
C THR A 910 32.45 -12.79 -26.88
N PRO A 911 33.38 -13.36 -27.66
CA PRO A 911 33.20 -13.48 -29.10
C PRO A 911 32.14 -14.56 -29.36
N CYS A 912 30.89 -14.15 -29.58
CA CYS A 912 29.87 -15.09 -30.05
C CYS A 912 30.30 -15.63 -31.42
N LEU A 913 30.51 -16.95 -31.45
CA LEU A 913 30.80 -17.75 -32.62
C LEU A 913 29.74 -17.57 -33.71
N SER A 914 30.21 -17.33 -34.93
CA SER A 914 29.51 -17.52 -36.20
C SER A 914 28.16 -16.82 -36.42
N VAL A 915 28.20 -15.51 -36.68
CA VAL A 915 27.22 -14.86 -37.57
C VAL A 915 27.73 -15.03 -39.02
N PRO A 916 26.92 -15.50 -39.99
CA PRO A 916 27.34 -15.55 -41.39
C PRO A 916 27.75 -14.15 -41.88
N LYS A 917 28.93 -14.06 -42.50
CA LYS A 917 29.61 -12.84 -42.99
C LYS A 917 28.87 -12.06 -44.11
N PHE A 918 27.54 -12.13 -44.20
CA PHE A 918 26.76 -11.53 -45.29
C PHE A 918 25.99 -10.24 -44.94
N CYS A 919 26.10 -9.73 -43.70
CA CYS A 919 25.65 -8.38 -43.35
C CYS A 919 26.85 -7.53 -42.91
N GLY A 920 27.46 -6.81 -43.84
CA GLY A 920 28.65 -5.99 -43.59
C GLY A 920 28.42 -4.92 -42.51
N ARG A 921 29.31 -4.88 -41.50
CA ARG A 921 29.78 -3.79 -40.61
C ARG A 921 28.91 -2.53 -40.33
N HIS A 922 27.59 -2.57 -40.46
CA HIS A 922 26.70 -1.46 -40.14
C HIS A 922 25.50 -1.98 -39.33
N ARG A 923 25.62 -2.04 -38.00
CA ARG A 923 24.44 -2.21 -37.13
C ARG A 923 23.52 -1.01 -37.37
N GLN A 924 22.39 -1.21 -38.04
CA GLN A 924 21.39 -0.17 -38.23
C GLN A 924 20.71 0.11 -36.89
N PHE A 925 20.91 1.31 -36.34
CA PHE A 925 20.34 1.72 -35.05
C PHE A 925 18.80 1.86 -35.06
N GLY A 926 18.20 2.04 -36.23
CA GLY A 926 16.76 2.19 -36.41
C GLY A 926 16.17 1.21 -37.40
N VAL A 927 14.85 0.99 -37.29
CA VAL A 927 14.11 0.10 -38.19
C VAL A 927 13.70 0.82 -39.47
N MET A 928 13.72 0.09 -40.59
CA MET A 928 13.16 0.55 -41.86
C MET A 928 11.63 0.48 -41.82
N VAL A 929 10.99 1.57 -42.26
CA VAL A 929 9.52 1.75 -42.19
C VAL A 929 8.91 1.66 -43.59
N PRO A 930 7.82 0.90 -43.78
CA PRO A 930 7.13 0.81 -45.06
C PRO A 930 6.29 2.07 -45.35
N ARG A 931 5.90 2.25 -46.63
CA ARG A 931 4.97 3.32 -47.02
C ARG A 931 3.56 3.13 -46.45
N GLY A 932 2.89 4.24 -46.19
CA GLY A 932 1.54 4.32 -45.62
C GLY A 932 1.52 4.36 -44.09
N ILE A 933 2.63 4.74 -43.45
CA ILE A 933 2.70 4.85 -41.99
C ILE A 933 1.85 6.01 -41.46
N ASN A 934 1.59 7.03 -42.29
CA ASN A 934 0.69 8.14 -41.97
C ASN A 934 -0.75 7.71 -41.63
N LYS A 935 -1.14 6.48 -41.95
CA LYS A 935 -2.44 5.91 -41.55
C LYS A 935 -2.54 5.62 -40.05
N LEU A 936 -1.41 5.59 -39.33
CA LEU A 936 -1.34 5.31 -37.89
C LEU A 936 -1.49 6.60 -37.08
N THR A 937 -2.60 7.32 -37.26
CA THR A 937 -2.80 8.67 -36.71
C THR A 937 -2.89 8.72 -35.18
N THR A 938 -3.14 7.59 -34.51
CA THR A 938 -3.19 7.45 -33.04
C THR A 938 -1.82 7.22 -32.41
N LEU A 939 -0.74 7.22 -33.19
CA LEU A 939 0.59 6.84 -32.70
C LEU A 939 1.17 7.94 -31.80
N HIS A 940 1.45 7.60 -30.53
CA HIS A 940 2.06 8.48 -29.53
C HIS A 940 3.57 8.27 -29.39
N THR A 941 4.04 7.03 -29.54
CA THR A 941 5.48 6.71 -29.52
C THR A 941 5.87 5.99 -30.79
N PHE A 942 6.80 6.58 -31.53
CA PHE A 942 7.53 5.89 -32.57
C PHE A 942 8.99 5.73 -32.13
N GLY A 943 9.46 4.49 -32.07
CA GLY A 943 10.85 4.15 -31.75
C GLY A 943 11.84 4.71 -32.77
N VAL A 944 13.06 4.18 -32.78
CA VAL A 944 14.10 4.69 -33.69
C VAL A 944 13.84 4.22 -35.12
N VAL A 945 13.52 5.16 -36.01
CA VAL A 945 13.29 4.89 -37.44
C VAL A 945 14.49 5.28 -38.28
N ASN A 946 14.87 4.42 -39.23
CA ASN A 946 15.97 4.69 -40.15
C ASN A 946 15.46 5.41 -41.40
N ILE A 947 15.86 6.68 -41.57
CA ILE A 947 15.54 7.51 -42.75
C ILE A 947 16.70 7.64 -43.74
N GLY A 948 17.85 7.02 -43.45
CA GLY A 948 19.00 6.94 -44.35
C GLY A 948 18.85 5.85 -45.41
N ALA A 949 18.00 4.86 -45.16
CA ALA A 949 17.71 3.75 -46.06
C ALA A 949 16.91 4.17 -47.32
N SER A 950 16.89 3.29 -48.34
CA SER A 950 16.08 3.46 -49.55
C SER A 950 14.60 3.63 -49.17
N GLY A 951 14.00 4.75 -49.58
CA GLY A 951 12.63 5.12 -49.21
C GLY A 951 12.49 6.13 -48.07
N GLY A 952 13.57 6.53 -47.39
CA GLY A 952 13.58 7.53 -46.32
C GLY A 952 12.91 8.87 -46.67
N LYS A 953 13.01 9.31 -47.94
CA LYS A 953 12.32 10.51 -48.44
C LYS A 953 10.79 10.41 -48.37
N ALA A 954 10.23 9.22 -48.61
CA ALA A 954 8.78 8.99 -48.51
C ALA A 954 8.34 8.97 -47.04
N ILE A 955 9.12 8.32 -46.17
CA ILE A 955 8.86 8.26 -44.72
C ILE A 955 8.80 9.67 -44.13
N LEU A 956 9.76 10.54 -44.45
CA LEU A 956 9.76 11.93 -43.96
C LEU A 956 8.54 12.75 -44.41
N LYS A 957 7.96 12.42 -45.58
CA LYS A 957 6.72 13.06 -46.04
C LYS A 957 5.53 12.59 -45.22
N GLU A 958 5.45 11.29 -44.94
CA GLU A 958 4.36 10.68 -44.18
C GLU A 958 4.45 10.97 -42.67
N LEU A 959 5.66 11.13 -42.13
CA LEU A 959 5.88 11.44 -40.71
C LEU A 959 5.18 12.73 -40.30
N LYS A 960 5.10 13.73 -41.20
CA LYS A 960 4.39 15.00 -41.00
C LYS A 960 2.93 14.85 -40.59
N ASP A 961 2.30 13.76 -41.01
CA ASP A 961 0.88 13.51 -40.78
C ASP A 961 0.62 12.92 -39.38
N LEU A 962 1.66 12.44 -38.68
CA LEU A 962 1.58 11.83 -37.36
C LEU A 962 1.63 12.88 -36.24
N THR A 963 0.61 13.72 -36.15
CA THR A 963 0.60 14.89 -35.27
C THR A 963 0.48 14.57 -33.78
N GLN A 964 0.04 13.37 -33.41
CA GLN A 964 -0.14 12.92 -32.02
C GLN A 964 1.15 12.38 -31.37
N LEU A 965 2.29 12.42 -32.07
CA LEU A 965 3.55 11.92 -31.56
C LEU A 965 4.05 12.73 -30.36
N ARG A 966 4.27 12.03 -29.25
CA ARG A 966 4.94 12.54 -28.05
C ARG A 966 6.40 12.11 -27.99
N LYS A 967 6.75 10.96 -28.56
CA LYS A 967 8.12 10.44 -28.58
C LYS A 967 8.50 9.93 -29.95
N LEU A 968 9.66 10.38 -30.45
CA LEU A 968 10.19 10.01 -31.75
C LEU A 968 11.70 9.78 -31.68
N GLY A 969 12.16 8.65 -32.21
CA GLY A 969 13.57 8.41 -32.48
C GLY A 969 13.84 8.37 -33.99
N VAL A 970 14.91 8.98 -34.46
CA VAL A 970 15.29 8.96 -35.88
C VAL A 970 16.79 8.70 -36.02
N SER A 971 17.15 7.81 -36.95
CA SER A 971 18.53 7.51 -37.33
C SER A 971 18.71 7.62 -38.85
N GLY A 972 19.96 7.67 -39.31
CA GLY A 972 20.25 7.85 -40.73
C GLY A 972 20.17 9.29 -41.21
N ILE A 973 20.36 10.26 -40.30
CA ILE A 973 20.31 11.69 -40.63
C ILE A 973 21.63 12.09 -41.28
N ASN A 974 21.53 12.73 -42.44
CA ASN A 974 22.66 13.18 -43.24
C ASN A 974 22.35 14.49 -43.98
N ARG A 975 23.37 15.06 -44.65
CA ARG A 975 23.26 16.34 -45.39
C ARG A 975 22.14 16.34 -46.45
N ARG A 976 21.74 15.19 -47.00
CA ARG A 976 20.72 15.10 -48.06
C ARG A 976 19.28 15.10 -47.52
N ASN A 977 19.07 14.70 -46.27
CA ASN A 977 17.73 14.54 -45.68
C ASN A 977 17.45 15.50 -44.50
N SER A 978 18.46 16.16 -43.93
CA SER A 978 18.33 17.01 -42.73
C SER A 978 17.29 18.12 -42.86
N LYS A 979 17.26 18.87 -43.98
CA LYS A 979 16.24 19.92 -44.23
C LYS A 979 14.81 19.36 -44.28
N LYS A 980 14.63 18.18 -44.89
CA LYS A 980 13.32 17.52 -44.99
C LYS A 980 12.88 16.99 -43.63
N PHE A 981 13.82 16.49 -42.84
CA PHE A 981 13.59 16.08 -41.46
C PHE A 981 13.14 17.26 -40.59
N SER A 982 13.85 18.40 -40.64
CA SER A 982 13.46 19.64 -39.95
C SER A 982 12.03 20.09 -40.31
N SER A 983 11.69 20.03 -41.60
CA SER A 983 10.33 20.33 -42.05
C SER A 983 9.29 19.29 -41.61
N ALA A 984 9.71 18.05 -41.35
CA ALA A 984 8.82 16.99 -40.89
C ALA A 984 8.43 17.20 -39.42
N ILE A 985 9.44 17.45 -38.59
CA ILE A 985 9.27 17.59 -37.15
C ILE A 985 8.60 18.89 -36.73
N SER A 986 8.61 19.92 -37.59
CA SER A 986 7.99 21.21 -37.26
C SER A 986 6.47 21.18 -37.05
N ARG A 987 5.79 20.09 -37.47
CA ARG A 987 4.35 19.90 -37.24
C ARG A 987 4.02 19.10 -35.99
N HIS A 988 5.02 18.61 -35.25
CA HIS A 988 4.81 17.80 -34.04
C HIS A 988 4.78 18.67 -32.78
N VAL A 989 3.68 19.42 -32.61
CA VAL A 989 3.50 20.37 -31.49
C VAL A 989 3.38 19.71 -30.11
N HIS A 990 3.11 18.41 -30.05
CA HIS A 990 2.97 17.64 -28.82
C HIS A 990 4.22 16.80 -28.49
N LEU A 991 5.33 16.99 -29.22
CA LEU A 991 6.53 16.19 -29.04
C LEU A 991 7.23 16.55 -27.72
N GLU A 992 7.35 15.56 -26.84
CA GLU A 992 7.98 15.67 -25.52
C GLU A 992 9.40 15.09 -25.51
N SER A 993 9.68 14.11 -26.37
CA SER A 993 10.99 13.45 -26.45
C SER A 993 11.42 13.20 -27.89
N LEU A 994 12.60 13.69 -28.25
CA LEU A 994 13.21 13.51 -29.56
C LEU A 994 14.61 12.91 -29.42
N SER A 995 14.88 11.84 -30.15
CA SER A 995 16.22 11.24 -30.27
C SER A 995 16.65 11.26 -31.73
N VAL A 996 17.84 11.80 -32.01
CA VAL A 996 18.37 11.96 -33.37
C VAL A 996 19.75 11.31 -33.44
N GLN A 997 19.98 10.44 -34.40
CA GLN A 997 21.27 9.82 -34.68
C GLN A 997 21.77 10.22 -36.07
N LEU A 998 22.96 10.81 -36.12
CA LEU A 998 23.67 11.18 -37.34
C LEU A 998 24.43 10.00 -37.96
N ASP A 999 24.45 9.94 -39.29
CA ASP A 999 25.34 9.05 -40.04
C ASP A 999 26.79 9.55 -40.03
N LYS A 1000 27.73 8.63 -40.22
CA LYS A 1000 29.16 8.96 -40.41
C LYS A 1000 29.33 9.93 -41.60
N GLY A 1001 30.20 10.94 -41.45
CA GLY A 1001 30.46 11.96 -42.49
C GLY A 1001 29.38 13.05 -42.61
N SER A 1002 28.47 13.16 -41.64
CA SER A 1002 27.40 14.17 -41.62
C SER A 1002 27.57 15.22 -40.52
N GLN A 1003 28.81 15.51 -40.10
CA GLN A 1003 29.08 16.26 -38.86
C GLN A 1003 28.43 17.66 -38.78
N SER A 1004 28.32 18.35 -39.91
CA SER A 1004 27.73 19.70 -39.99
C SER A 1004 26.28 19.75 -40.48
N CYS A 1005 25.60 18.60 -40.62
CA CYS A 1005 24.29 18.55 -41.30
C CYS A 1005 23.11 19.17 -40.52
N LEU A 1006 23.30 19.45 -39.23
CA LEU A 1006 22.29 20.07 -38.35
C LEU A 1006 22.41 21.59 -38.27
N SER A 1007 23.44 22.19 -38.88
CA SER A 1007 23.58 23.65 -38.97
C SER A 1007 22.38 24.25 -39.72
N GLY A 1008 21.54 25.02 -39.02
CA GLY A 1008 20.33 25.64 -39.56
C GLY A 1008 19.03 24.84 -39.44
N ILE A 1009 18.98 23.75 -38.67
CA ILE A 1009 17.71 23.11 -38.31
C ILE A 1009 17.02 23.93 -37.23
N VAL A 1010 15.83 24.46 -37.56
CA VAL A 1010 14.92 25.03 -36.56
C VAL A 1010 14.10 23.87 -35.97
N LEU A 1011 14.21 23.69 -34.66
CA LEU A 1011 13.45 22.69 -33.89
C LEU A 1011 12.36 23.44 -33.11
N PRO A 1012 11.12 23.58 -33.63
CA PRO A 1012 10.08 24.32 -32.93
C PRO A 1012 9.45 23.41 -31.86
N LEU A 1013 10.16 23.20 -30.76
CA LEU A 1013 9.83 22.17 -29.78
C LEU A 1013 9.59 22.78 -28.38
N LYS A 1014 8.67 23.74 -28.29
CA LYS A 1014 8.27 24.39 -27.03
C LYS A 1014 7.86 23.40 -25.92
N THR A 1015 7.38 22.22 -26.30
CA THR A 1015 6.96 21.14 -25.40
C THR A 1015 8.04 20.11 -25.09
N LEU A 1016 9.25 20.24 -25.66
CA LEU A 1016 10.30 19.23 -25.51
C LEU A 1016 10.82 19.19 -24.10
N GLN A 1017 10.80 18.00 -23.51
CA GLN A 1017 11.35 17.73 -22.19
C GLN A 1017 12.66 16.94 -22.28
N SER A 1018 12.81 16.10 -23.30
CA SER A 1018 14.02 15.31 -23.49
C SER A 1018 14.53 15.36 -24.92
N PHE A 1019 15.77 15.81 -25.09
CA PHE A 1019 16.47 15.81 -26.37
C PHE A 1019 17.69 14.91 -26.30
N LYS A 1020 17.84 14.04 -27.29
CA LYS A 1020 19.02 13.19 -27.46
C LYS A 1020 19.60 13.38 -28.85
N LEU A 1021 20.90 13.62 -28.92
CA LEU A 1021 21.62 13.78 -30.15
C LEU A 1021 22.86 12.89 -30.14
N HIS A 1022 22.94 11.97 -31.09
CA HIS A 1022 23.95 10.94 -31.15
C HIS A 1022 24.70 10.93 -32.49
N GLY A 1023 25.96 10.46 -32.49
CA GLY A 1023 26.83 10.38 -33.66
C GLY A 1023 27.96 11.43 -33.66
N PRO A 1024 28.70 11.58 -34.79
CA PRO A 1024 29.84 12.49 -34.86
C PRO A 1024 29.37 13.94 -35.05
N VAL A 1025 28.81 14.56 -34.01
CA VAL A 1025 28.30 15.94 -34.04
C VAL A 1025 29.45 16.90 -33.73
N GLU A 1026 29.73 17.86 -34.62
CA GLU A 1026 30.78 18.88 -34.41
C GLU A 1026 30.27 20.17 -33.75
N LYS A 1027 29.00 20.53 -34.01
CA LYS A 1027 28.38 21.74 -33.46
C LYS A 1027 26.89 21.48 -33.20
N LEU A 1028 26.36 21.99 -32.09
CA LEU A 1028 24.93 21.89 -31.81
C LEU A 1028 24.11 22.66 -32.86
N PRO A 1029 22.87 22.20 -33.18
CA PRO A 1029 21.96 22.99 -33.99
C PRO A 1029 21.70 24.36 -33.34
N VAL A 1030 21.28 25.35 -34.13
CA VAL A 1030 20.89 26.66 -33.57
C VAL A 1030 19.60 26.47 -32.77
N LEU A 1031 19.74 26.32 -31.45
CA LEU A 1031 18.63 26.16 -30.54
C LEU A 1031 18.24 27.55 -30.04
N LYS A 1032 17.02 28.00 -30.36
CA LYS A 1032 16.47 29.21 -29.73
C LYS A 1032 16.12 28.86 -28.29
N ILE A 1033 16.76 29.53 -27.34
CA ILE A 1033 16.62 29.26 -25.90
C ILE A 1033 15.15 29.33 -25.46
N ASP A 1034 14.39 30.32 -25.97
CA ASP A 1034 12.95 30.46 -25.72
C ASP A 1034 12.12 29.23 -26.14
N GLU A 1035 12.57 28.50 -27.17
CA GLU A 1035 11.89 27.32 -27.70
C GLU A 1035 12.21 26.03 -26.94
N LEU A 1036 13.23 26.04 -26.04
CA LEU A 1036 13.61 24.89 -25.20
C LEU A 1036 13.39 25.12 -23.71
N SER A 1037 12.52 26.06 -23.36
CA SER A 1037 12.22 26.44 -21.97
C SER A 1037 11.63 25.31 -21.10
N MET A 1038 11.24 24.17 -21.68
CA MET A 1038 10.74 22.99 -20.96
C MET A 1038 11.73 21.82 -20.92
N LEU A 1039 12.94 21.98 -21.47
CA LEU A 1039 13.91 20.90 -21.60
C LEU A 1039 14.51 20.55 -20.24
N THR A 1040 14.18 19.35 -19.75
CA THR A 1040 14.67 18.83 -18.45
C THR A 1040 15.82 17.85 -18.61
N LYS A 1041 15.95 17.23 -19.80
CA LYS A 1041 17.00 16.24 -20.09
C LYS A 1041 17.65 16.48 -21.45
N LEU A 1042 18.98 16.53 -21.42
CA LEU A 1042 19.83 16.64 -22.61
C LEU A 1042 20.85 15.50 -22.61
N ASP A 1043 20.95 14.80 -23.75
CA ASP A 1043 21.84 13.64 -23.95
C ASP A 1043 22.60 13.84 -25.27
N LEU A 1044 23.90 14.05 -25.20
CA LEU A 1044 24.73 14.45 -26.32
C LEU A 1044 25.86 13.44 -26.51
N GLU A 1045 26.04 12.93 -27.73
CA GLU A 1045 27.28 12.31 -28.17
C GLU A 1045 27.89 13.23 -29.24
N MET A 1046 29.07 13.78 -28.96
CA MET A 1046 29.71 14.81 -29.80
C MET A 1046 31.17 14.49 -30.04
N THR A 1047 31.74 15.02 -31.12
CA THR A 1047 33.20 14.90 -31.36
C THR A 1047 33.98 15.73 -30.36
N ILE A 1048 33.60 16.99 -30.21
CA ILE A 1048 34.13 17.97 -29.26
C ILE A 1048 32.97 18.86 -28.79
N LEU A 1049 33.14 19.54 -27.66
CA LEU A 1049 32.19 20.54 -27.16
C LEU A 1049 32.84 21.93 -27.26
N THR A 1050 32.26 22.83 -28.04
CA THR A 1050 32.83 24.20 -28.21
C THR A 1050 32.38 25.13 -27.08
N GLU A 1051 33.06 26.27 -26.90
CA GLU A 1051 32.66 27.29 -25.92
C GLU A 1051 31.23 27.82 -26.18
N ASP A 1052 30.85 27.97 -27.46
CA ASP A 1052 29.48 28.30 -27.86
C ASP A 1052 28.46 27.27 -27.35
N ASP A 1053 28.79 25.98 -27.47
CA ASP A 1053 27.91 24.88 -27.03
C ASP A 1053 27.77 24.87 -25.50
N ILE A 1054 28.88 25.08 -24.78
CA ILE A 1054 28.90 25.20 -23.31
C ILE A 1054 27.99 26.36 -22.89
N LYS A 1055 28.19 27.55 -23.46
CA LYS A 1055 27.37 28.73 -23.19
C LYS A 1055 25.88 28.47 -23.46
N LEU A 1056 25.56 27.82 -24.57
CA LEU A 1056 24.20 27.47 -24.94
C LEU A 1056 23.56 26.51 -23.91
N ILE A 1057 24.25 25.42 -23.54
CA ILE A 1057 23.72 24.47 -22.54
C ILE A 1057 23.54 25.17 -21.19
N GLY A 1058 24.47 26.05 -20.82
CA GLY A 1058 24.43 26.81 -19.56
C GLY A 1058 23.22 27.75 -19.45
N SER A 1059 22.66 28.18 -20.58
CA SER A 1059 21.46 29.03 -20.64
C SER A 1059 20.13 28.29 -20.47
N LEU A 1060 20.14 26.94 -20.44
CA LEU A 1060 18.94 26.12 -20.30
C LEU A 1060 18.47 26.07 -18.84
N SER A 1061 17.53 26.94 -18.49
CA SER A 1061 17.13 27.17 -17.09
C SER A 1061 16.44 26.00 -16.38
N LYS A 1062 15.77 25.10 -17.11
CA LYS A 1062 15.06 23.93 -16.52
C LYS A 1062 15.80 22.59 -16.67
N LEU A 1063 17.06 22.62 -17.10
CA LEU A 1063 17.82 21.40 -17.34
C LEU A 1063 18.19 20.71 -16.02
N PHE A 1064 17.69 19.50 -15.81
CA PHE A 1064 17.96 18.69 -14.62
C PHE A 1064 19.01 17.60 -14.85
N THR A 1065 19.03 17.02 -16.04
CA THR A 1065 19.96 15.94 -16.39
C THR A 1065 20.71 16.29 -17.66
N LEU A 1066 22.04 16.36 -17.54
CA LEU A 1066 22.96 16.56 -18.64
C LEU A 1066 23.80 15.30 -18.83
N ARG A 1067 23.74 14.70 -20.02
CA ARG A 1067 24.61 13.59 -20.40
C ARG A 1067 25.46 13.99 -21.60
N ILE A 1068 26.76 13.77 -21.50
CA ILE A 1068 27.69 14.12 -22.56
C ILE A 1068 28.64 12.95 -22.78
N LYS A 1069 28.71 12.47 -24.02
CA LYS A 1069 29.69 11.51 -24.49
C LYS A 1069 30.60 12.19 -25.51
N LEU A 1070 31.88 12.32 -25.21
CA LEU A 1070 32.86 12.90 -26.15
C LEU A 1070 33.68 11.82 -26.83
N LEU A 1071 33.87 11.97 -28.15
CA LEU A 1071 34.53 10.97 -28.99
C LEU A 1071 36.04 11.21 -29.17
N GLN A 1072 36.56 12.38 -28.80
CA GLN A 1072 37.97 12.77 -28.89
C GLN A 1072 38.47 13.38 -27.58
N ASP A 1073 39.79 13.48 -27.43
CA ASP A 1073 40.43 14.20 -26.32
C ASP A 1073 39.88 15.63 -26.24
N SER A 1074 39.45 16.03 -25.04
CA SER A 1074 38.81 17.33 -24.85
C SER A 1074 38.97 17.82 -23.41
N LYS A 1075 39.14 19.14 -23.29
CA LYS A 1075 39.03 19.86 -22.02
C LYS A 1075 37.69 20.56 -21.98
N VAL A 1076 36.86 20.21 -21.01
CA VAL A 1076 35.52 20.80 -20.86
C VAL A 1076 35.53 21.70 -19.64
N HIS A 1077 35.45 23.00 -19.88
CA HIS A 1077 35.36 24.01 -18.84
C HIS A 1077 33.91 24.46 -18.69
N PHE A 1078 33.20 23.94 -17.69
CA PHE A 1078 31.86 24.41 -17.32
C PHE A 1078 31.99 25.74 -16.57
N CYS A 1079 32.28 26.80 -17.31
CA CYS A 1079 32.37 28.17 -16.83
C CYS A 1079 32.00 29.10 -17.99
N VAL A 1080 31.01 29.97 -17.79
CA VAL A 1080 30.59 30.94 -18.79
C VAL A 1080 30.91 32.33 -18.27
N LYS A 1081 31.70 33.09 -19.04
CA LYS A 1081 32.05 34.48 -18.71
C LYS A 1081 31.32 35.44 -19.64
N GLU A 1082 30.67 36.45 -19.09
CA GLU A 1082 30.11 37.59 -19.84
C GLU A 1082 30.73 38.87 -19.32
N ALA A 1083 31.26 39.70 -20.24
CA ALA A 1083 32.03 40.91 -19.91
C ALA A 1083 33.16 40.69 -18.88
N GLY A 1084 33.77 39.50 -18.87
CA GLY A 1084 34.84 39.12 -17.95
C GLY A 1084 34.39 38.58 -16.59
N LEU A 1085 33.10 38.59 -16.27
CA LEU A 1085 32.53 38.07 -15.03
C LEU A 1085 31.90 36.68 -15.25
N GLU A 1086 32.09 35.76 -14.29
CA GLU A 1086 31.47 34.43 -14.33
C GLU A 1086 29.96 34.54 -14.06
N VAL A 1087 29.15 34.05 -15.00
CA VAL A 1087 27.69 34.05 -14.90
C VAL A 1087 27.19 32.75 -14.26
N PRO A 1088 26.24 32.81 -13.31
CA PRO A 1088 25.61 31.62 -12.77
C PRO A 1088 24.90 30.82 -13.87
N THR A 1089 25.39 29.61 -14.16
CA THR A 1089 24.87 28.74 -15.21
C THR A 1089 24.60 27.32 -14.67
N TYR A 1090 23.76 26.55 -15.37
CA TYR A 1090 23.42 25.16 -15.01
C TYR A 1090 22.79 24.97 -13.61
N GLN A 1091 22.10 26.00 -13.09
CA GLN A 1091 21.67 26.03 -11.68
C GLN A 1091 20.72 24.89 -11.28
N MET A 1092 19.90 24.36 -12.20
CA MET A 1092 18.99 23.25 -11.92
C MET A 1092 19.56 21.86 -12.23
N VAL A 1093 20.79 21.77 -12.75
CA VAL A 1093 21.38 20.48 -13.14
C VAL A 1093 21.72 19.69 -11.88
N LYS A 1094 21.03 18.56 -11.70
CA LYS A 1094 21.20 17.63 -10.57
C LYS A 1094 22.00 16.38 -10.91
N VAL A 1095 22.05 16.00 -12.19
CA VAL A 1095 22.83 14.86 -12.69
C VAL A 1095 23.68 15.29 -13.87
N LEU A 1096 24.97 14.98 -13.75
CA LEU A 1096 25.94 15.08 -14.83
C LEU A 1096 26.48 13.68 -15.12
N ASP A 1097 26.27 13.19 -16.34
CA ASP A 1097 26.68 11.85 -16.78
C ASP A 1097 27.64 12.00 -17.97
N ILE A 1098 28.92 11.74 -17.75
CA ILE A 1098 29.98 12.05 -18.71
C ILE A 1098 30.75 10.80 -19.10
N GLY A 1099 30.78 10.49 -20.39
CA GLY A 1099 31.52 9.37 -20.94
C GLY A 1099 32.53 9.82 -21.98
N PHE A 1100 33.67 9.12 -22.06
CA PHE A 1100 34.76 9.49 -22.93
C PHE A 1100 35.39 8.26 -23.55
N ASN A 1101 35.83 8.38 -24.80
CA ASN A 1101 36.59 7.34 -25.47
C ASN A 1101 38.12 7.57 -25.39
N SER A 1102 38.57 8.66 -24.75
CA SER A 1102 39.97 9.12 -24.73
C SER A 1102 40.25 9.99 -23.47
N ASN A 1103 41.42 10.63 -23.35
CA ASN A 1103 41.82 11.43 -22.18
C ASN A 1103 40.97 12.70 -22.04
N PHE A 1104 40.59 13.07 -20.82
CA PHE A 1104 39.75 14.25 -20.61
C PHE A 1104 39.97 14.98 -19.28
N GLU A 1105 39.74 16.30 -19.32
CA GLU A 1105 39.79 17.20 -18.17
C GLU A 1105 38.47 17.96 -18.05
N VAL A 1106 37.79 17.86 -16.91
CA VAL A 1106 36.56 18.60 -16.60
C VAL A 1106 36.86 19.62 -15.52
N THR A 1107 36.53 20.88 -15.78
CA THR A 1107 36.68 21.97 -14.80
C THR A 1107 35.34 22.62 -14.49
N PHE A 1108 35.05 22.82 -13.20
CA PHE A 1108 33.86 23.52 -12.72
C PHE A 1108 34.20 24.94 -12.27
N GLY A 1109 33.47 25.93 -12.81
CA GLY A 1109 33.57 27.32 -12.35
C GLY A 1109 32.98 27.54 -10.96
N THR A 1110 33.28 28.70 -10.36
CA THR A 1110 32.89 29.03 -8.96
C THR A 1110 31.39 29.23 -8.77
N ASN A 1111 30.65 29.58 -9.83
CA ASN A 1111 29.22 29.84 -9.80
C ASN A 1111 28.41 28.84 -10.65
N THR A 1112 28.97 27.67 -10.95
CA THR A 1112 28.42 26.70 -11.90
C THR A 1112 27.89 25.46 -11.19
N MET A 1113 26.74 24.93 -11.65
CA MET A 1113 26.20 23.61 -11.21
C MET A 1113 26.01 23.46 -9.68
N ARG A 1114 25.55 24.51 -8.99
CA ARG A 1114 25.43 24.51 -7.52
C ARG A 1114 24.52 23.43 -6.94
N SER A 1115 23.47 23.02 -7.67
CA SER A 1115 22.54 21.96 -7.26
C SER A 1115 22.88 20.57 -7.81
N LEU A 1116 24.11 20.36 -8.28
CA LEU A 1116 24.55 19.07 -8.81
C LEU A 1116 24.79 18.09 -7.66
N GLU A 1117 23.99 17.04 -7.59
CA GLU A 1117 24.06 16.05 -6.51
C GLU A 1117 24.82 14.78 -6.93
N LEU A 1118 24.84 14.47 -8.23
CA LEU A 1118 25.40 13.23 -8.78
C LEU A 1118 26.23 13.45 -10.04
N ILE A 1119 27.48 13.01 -9.99
CA ILE A 1119 28.37 12.89 -11.15
C ILE A 1119 28.52 11.40 -11.50
N LYS A 1120 28.31 11.05 -12.78
CA LYS A 1120 28.66 9.73 -13.33
C LYS A 1120 29.78 9.91 -14.33
N ALA A 1121 30.89 9.22 -14.14
CA ALA A 1121 32.01 9.24 -15.07
C ALA A 1121 32.26 7.83 -15.61
N HIS A 1122 32.25 7.68 -16.94
CA HIS A 1122 32.58 6.40 -17.59
C HIS A 1122 34.07 6.37 -17.91
N CYS A 1123 34.82 5.50 -17.23
CA CYS A 1123 36.22 5.20 -17.50
C CYS A 1123 36.32 4.11 -18.57
N CYS A 1124 37.16 4.31 -19.58
CA CYS A 1124 37.56 3.28 -20.52
C CYS A 1124 39.04 2.92 -20.29
N ASN A 1125 39.43 1.66 -20.56
CA ASN A 1125 40.82 1.21 -20.43
C ASN A 1125 41.79 2.14 -21.18
N GLY A 1126 42.75 2.74 -20.46
CA GLY A 1126 43.78 3.62 -21.02
C GLY A 1126 43.42 5.11 -21.14
N SER A 1127 42.23 5.53 -20.68
CA SER A 1127 41.86 6.96 -20.58
C SER A 1127 42.22 7.55 -19.21
N SER A 1128 42.88 8.71 -19.21
CA SER A 1128 43.12 9.53 -18.02
C SER A 1128 41.98 10.52 -17.84
N VAL A 1129 41.47 10.59 -16.61
CA VAL A 1129 40.36 11.43 -16.21
C VAL A 1129 40.89 12.45 -15.22
N LYS A 1130 40.58 13.73 -15.40
CA LYS A 1130 40.93 14.76 -14.41
C LYS A 1130 39.74 15.65 -14.12
N PHE A 1131 39.42 15.79 -12.84
CA PHE A 1131 38.45 16.77 -12.36
C PHE A 1131 39.17 17.93 -11.69
N SER A 1132 38.63 19.13 -11.83
CA SER A 1132 39.16 20.34 -11.21
C SER A 1132 38.02 21.26 -10.79
N GLY A 1133 38.11 21.84 -9.60
CA GLY A 1133 37.05 22.69 -9.06
C GLY A 1133 35.85 21.92 -8.48
N LEU A 1134 36.00 20.65 -8.10
CA LEU A 1134 34.94 19.89 -7.44
C LEU A 1134 34.40 20.60 -6.18
N ASN A 1135 35.26 21.29 -5.43
CA ASN A 1135 34.89 22.09 -4.26
C ASN A 1135 33.90 23.23 -4.55
N ASN A 1136 33.75 23.63 -5.82
CA ASN A 1136 32.76 24.63 -6.23
C ASN A 1136 31.34 24.03 -6.36
N VAL A 1137 31.21 22.70 -6.40
CA VAL A 1137 29.95 21.96 -6.56
C VAL A 1137 29.38 21.62 -5.18
N THR A 1138 28.85 22.63 -4.51
CA THR A 1138 28.52 22.54 -3.09
C THR A 1138 27.52 21.44 -2.74
N GLU A 1139 26.51 21.14 -3.56
CA GLU A 1139 25.49 20.11 -3.23
C GLU A 1139 25.87 18.67 -3.67
N LEU A 1140 27.12 18.42 -4.08
CA LEU A 1140 27.54 17.09 -4.52
C LEU A 1140 27.42 16.06 -3.39
N LYS A 1141 26.73 14.94 -3.67
CA LYS A 1141 26.51 13.83 -2.73
C LYS A 1141 27.25 12.57 -3.14
N VAL A 1142 27.24 12.26 -4.45
CA VAL A 1142 27.81 11.01 -4.97
C VAL A 1142 28.59 11.27 -6.26
N LEU A 1143 29.78 10.67 -6.35
CA LEU A 1143 30.53 10.52 -7.59
C LEU A 1143 30.60 9.03 -7.92
N LEU A 1144 30.03 8.64 -9.05
CA LEU A 1144 29.95 7.26 -9.50
C LEU A 1144 30.90 7.02 -10.67
N LEU A 1145 31.86 6.11 -10.48
CA LEU A 1145 32.76 5.64 -11.51
C LEU A 1145 32.20 4.37 -12.16
N LYS A 1146 32.09 4.38 -13.49
CA LYS A 1146 31.62 3.23 -14.30
C LYS A 1146 32.75 2.68 -15.16
N GLY A 1147 32.96 1.38 -15.10
CA GLY A 1147 33.99 0.68 -15.90
C GLY A 1147 35.37 0.61 -15.23
N CYS A 1148 36.37 0.18 -16.00
CA CYS A 1148 37.74 -0.01 -15.49
C CYS A 1148 38.45 1.34 -15.31
N CYS A 1149 38.49 1.84 -14.06
CA CYS A 1149 39.27 3.03 -13.68
C CYS A 1149 40.62 2.60 -13.06
N ASP A 1150 41.66 3.41 -13.26
CA ASP A 1150 42.97 3.24 -12.63
C ASP A 1150 42.89 3.51 -11.11
N ASN A 1151 43.62 2.73 -10.30
CA ASN A 1151 43.71 2.93 -8.85
C ASN A 1151 44.27 4.31 -8.50
N ALA A 1152 45.21 4.84 -9.31
CA ALA A 1152 45.77 6.18 -9.09
C ALA A 1152 44.72 7.29 -9.24
N LEU A 1153 43.77 7.13 -10.18
CA LEU A 1153 42.64 8.06 -10.33
C LEU A 1153 41.69 7.99 -9.15
N LYS A 1154 41.45 6.78 -8.64
CA LYS A 1154 40.59 6.56 -7.48
C LYS A 1154 41.16 7.24 -6.24
N GLU A 1155 42.43 7.01 -5.93
CA GLU A 1155 43.12 7.63 -4.78
C GLU A 1155 43.11 9.18 -4.88
N GLU A 1156 43.35 9.73 -6.07
CA GLU A 1156 43.28 11.17 -6.30
C GLU A 1156 41.87 11.72 -6.07
N LEU A 1157 40.83 11.04 -6.55
CA LEU A 1157 39.44 11.43 -6.33
C LEU A 1157 39.03 11.30 -4.86
N GLU A 1158 39.41 10.23 -4.18
CA GLU A 1158 39.17 10.06 -2.75
C GLU A 1158 39.79 11.21 -1.94
N SER A 1159 41.03 11.59 -2.27
CA SER A 1159 41.70 12.75 -1.67
C SER A 1159 40.96 14.07 -1.93
N GLN A 1160 40.51 14.32 -3.16
CA GLN A 1160 39.75 15.53 -3.51
C GLN A 1160 38.37 15.57 -2.83
N LEU A 1161 37.66 14.43 -2.77
CA LEU A 1161 36.33 14.34 -2.16
C LEU A 1161 36.40 14.41 -0.63
N ALA A 1162 37.48 13.92 0.00
CA ALA A 1162 37.72 14.08 1.43
C ALA A 1162 37.97 15.54 1.84
N GLN A 1163 38.53 16.36 0.93
CA GLN A 1163 38.71 17.80 1.14
C GLN A 1163 37.48 18.63 0.77
N HIS A 1164 36.43 18.00 0.24
CA HIS A 1164 35.20 18.67 -0.16
C HIS A 1164 34.33 18.99 1.07
N PRO A 1165 33.70 20.18 1.16
CA PRO A 1165 32.93 20.60 2.35
C PRO A 1165 31.80 19.66 2.81
N ASN A 1166 31.29 18.83 1.90
CA ASN A 1166 30.17 17.91 2.11
C ASN A 1166 30.54 16.42 2.03
N GLU A 1167 31.84 16.08 1.95
CA GLU A 1167 32.36 14.70 1.96
C GLU A 1167 31.54 13.70 1.09
N PRO A 1168 31.35 13.98 -0.22
CA PRO A 1168 30.57 13.12 -1.12
C PRO A 1168 31.14 11.70 -1.24
N VAL A 1169 30.24 10.72 -1.37
CA VAL A 1169 30.58 9.30 -1.46
C VAL A 1169 31.10 8.96 -2.87
N LEU A 1170 32.23 8.27 -2.94
CA LEU A 1170 32.74 7.66 -4.16
C LEU A 1170 32.20 6.23 -4.29
N GLU A 1171 31.44 5.96 -5.36
CA GLU A 1171 30.92 4.62 -5.67
C GLU A 1171 31.52 4.09 -6.98
N GLN A 1172 31.67 2.77 -7.08
CA GLN A 1172 32.17 2.09 -8.27
C GLN A 1172 31.15 1.04 -8.74
N GLU A 1173 30.79 1.10 -10.02
CA GLU A 1173 29.90 0.13 -10.67
C GLU A 1173 30.73 -0.59 -11.76
N GLU A 1174 30.97 -1.89 -11.55
CA GLU A 1174 31.73 -2.76 -12.47
C GLU A 1174 31.05 -2.95 -13.83
#